data_AF-A0A518G591-F1
#
_entry.id   AF-A0A518G591-F1
#
_cell.length_a   1.000
_cell.length_b   1.000
_cell.length_c   1.000
_cell.angle_alpha   90.00
_cell.angle_beta   90.00
_cell.angle_gamma   90.00
#
_symmetry.space_group_name_H-M   'P 1'
#
loop_
_entity.id
_entity.type
_entity.pdbx_description
1 polymer ?
#
loop_
_entity_poly.entity_id
_entity_poly.type
_entity_poly.pdbx_seq_one_letter_code
_entity_poly.pdbx_strand_id
1 'polypeptide(L)'
;MKDSCFSTRIFWCVFTILTAQMHLSAQDLSSDADLPISDTSPANVPNADSQDAATTGGVDAGSPAVAVVEVAPQVLLPSDKEQFHLFLLAGQSNMAGRGPIAPEDLVTHPRVLSLNAGGEWQPAVAPLHFDKPGMVGVGLGRAFALQYAKDHPEVIVGLVPCAAGGSAISSWTPGGYHPQTKSHPYDDALSRTKLAMQDGVLQGILWHQGESDSGPGPSATYKSNLLELIGRFRQELAAPDVPVIIGQLGRFPGKEWNEGRYLVDASHKEIPRLANHTQFVSSAGLVDKGDQTHFASPSARVFGQRYYQAFKWEQMLQPTLTLAPSQENTRNSEGDFIQLKSGKILFVYSRFTGGMSDHAAAQLVSRSSSDGGRTWSDTERLLVDRGEALNVMSVSLLRLQDGRIALFYLKKTSLADCRPVVCYSSDEAKTWTPPAEIIPAEHVAYYVLNNDRVVQLSSGRIVVPVALHGNVGEKSQTDWAGKLTTYQSDDGGVQWHASQTLQPAHAPDGSRVHAQEPGILELNSGRLMMWFRTNAGEQYQCFSDDEGETWGATQPMGLASPTSPASIERIPSTGDLLAVWNDLSHLEVEQRKLRTPLAVAISQDEGQSWTTPQPIASDPQGWYCYTAIDFVSEPLAGHDRSVQEKQVESVLLAHVAGRQQAGQHLATTQMKRLSIAELYRRCGLPWLLESRRIWDVPKHSAFTDLVRFQGQWFGVFREGASHVSPDGALRVISSVDGQSWQSSAVLTHATADLRDAKLTVTPDQQLMLSGAAAWHDRSQHSHQSMSWFSGNGTDWSDAIEIGDPDYWMWRATWGPSGEGAAMVYNVGYATGKADGPQARLYRSADGRNYETLMDDLGVEDNPNESSMLFDQDGTCYCLLRRGAGSQSGVLGRASAPYTEWTWSDLEIRIGGPHMIRIPDGRVVAAVRLYDGRVRTSLCWVDLQAGALTEFMELPSGGDTSYPGLYWHEDRLWVSYYSSHESQDNDFLSAIYMAQVAIPGSH
;
A
#
# COMPACT_ATOMS: atom_id res chain seq x y z
N MET A 1 -11.95 57.12 -19.07
CA MET A 1 -11.45 57.00 -20.46
C MET A 1 -9.94 57.07 -20.36
N LYS A 2 -9.24 56.00 -20.80
CA LYS A 2 -8.03 55.49 -20.13
C LYS A 2 -8.32 54.94 -18.71
N ASP A 3 -7.35 54.17 -18.22
CA ASP A 3 -7.23 53.52 -16.91
C ASP A 3 -8.21 52.37 -16.59
N SER A 4 -8.10 51.27 -17.36
CA SER A 4 -8.51 49.90 -16.96
C SER A 4 -8.12 48.84 -18.00
N CYS A 5 -6.86 48.38 -18.00
CA CYS A 5 -6.45 47.21 -18.83
C CYS A 5 -5.17 46.54 -18.30
N PHE A 6 -5.29 45.73 -17.24
CA PHE A 6 -4.18 44.97 -16.61
C PHE A 6 -4.50 43.47 -16.53
N SER A 7 -4.89 42.85 -17.65
CA SER A 7 -5.04 41.39 -17.77
C SER A 7 -4.77 40.89 -19.20
N THR A 8 -3.65 41.31 -19.78
CA THR A 8 -3.09 40.68 -20.99
C THR A 8 -1.60 41.04 -21.09
N ARG A 9 -0.78 40.11 -21.60
CA ARG A 9 0.69 40.21 -21.73
C ARG A 9 1.48 40.12 -20.42
N ILE A 10 1.91 38.90 -20.08
CA ILE A 10 3.29 38.69 -19.66
C ILE A 10 3.96 37.93 -20.80
N PHE A 11 4.71 38.62 -21.65
CA PHE A 11 5.84 38.07 -22.40
C PHE A 11 6.70 39.24 -22.97
N TRP A 12 7.90 39.39 -22.40
CA TRP A 12 9.09 40.12 -22.90
C TRP A 12 9.14 41.65 -23.03
N CYS A 13 10.27 42.20 -22.53
CA CYS A 13 11.05 43.38 -22.96
C CYS A 13 12.29 43.48 -22.01
N VAL A 14 13.51 43.92 -22.37
CA VAL A 14 14.10 44.38 -23.66
C VAL A 14 15.67 44.38 -23.58
N PHE A 15 16.35 43.73 -24.53
CA PHE A 15 17.70 43.98 -25.16
C PHE A 15 18.97 44.23 -24.29
N THR A 16 20.23 44.13 -24.76
CA THR A 16 20.90 44.20 -26.11
C THR A 16 22.26 43.40 -26.02
N ILE A 17 23.14 43.11 -27.01
CA ILE A 17 23.37 43.50 -28.43
C ILE A 17 24.21 42.42 -29.21
N LEU A 18 24.52 42.72 -30.47
CA LEU A 18 25.47 42.15 -31.48
C LEU A 18 26.79 41.52 -30.92
N THR A 19 27.50 40.54 -31.54
CA THR A 19 27.53 39.87 -32.89
C THR A 19 28.45 38.61 -32.80
N ALA A 20 28.68 37.66 -33.73
CA ALA A 20 28.23 37.21 -35.09
C ALA A 20 28.65 35.69 -35.23
N GLN A 21 28.86 34.96 -36.35
CA GLN A 21 28.73 35.08 -37.83
C GLN A 21 28.79 33.66 -38.48
N MET A 22 28.37 33.51 -39.76
CA MET A 22 28.67 32.35 -40.68
C MET A 22 28.13 30.94 -40.31
N HIS A 23 27.90 29.99 -41.23
CA HIS A 23 27.44 30.06 -42.64
C HIS A 23 26.78 28.71 -43.06
N LEU A 24 26.17 28.63 -44.24
CA LEU A 24 25.47 27.43 -44.75
C LEU A 24 26.39 26.49 -45.58
N SER A 25 26.20 25.18 -45.46
CA SER A 25 25.94 24.27 -46.60
C SER A 25 25.74 22.80 -46.15
N ALA A 26 25.15 21.99 -47.02
CA ALA A 26 25.09 20.54 -46.92
C ALA A 26 25.22 19.95 -48.33
N GLN A 27 25.86 18.78 -48.48
CA GLN A 27 25.69 17.90 -49.64
C GLN A 27 26.26 16.50 -49.37
N ASP A 28 25.77 15.54 -50.16
CA ASP A 28 25.95 14.09 -50.02
C ASP A 28 27.31 13.59 -50.56
N LEU A 29 27.67 12.34 -50.24
CA LEU A 29 27.81 11.28 -51.26
C LEU A 29 28.10 9.88 -50.67
N SER A 30 27.84 8.86 -51.49
CA SER A 30 27.91 7.41 -51.21
C SER A 30 29.21 6.75 -51.67
N SER A 31 29.57 5.59 -51.10
CA SER A 31 29.89 4.37 -51.89
C SER A 31 30.01 3.10 -51.03
N ASP A 32 29.84 1.95 -51.69
CA ASP A 32 29.76 0.58 -51.16
C ASP A 32 31.14 -0.11 -50.95
N ALA A 33 31.15 -1.26 -50.25
CA ALA A 33 32.04 -2.40 -50.54
C ALA A 33 31.56 -3.71 -49.85
N ASP A 34 31.72 -4.84 -50.54
CA ASP A 34 31.13 -6.17 -50.25
C ASP A 34 31.80 -7.06 -49.17
N LEU A 35 31.10 -8.17 -48.87
CA LEU A 35 31.53 -9.36 -48.11
C LEU A 35 32.61 -10.19 -48.85
N PRO A 36 33.23 -11.21 -48.19
CA PRO A 36 32.72 -12.59 -48.32
C PRO A 36 32.78 -13.45 -47.03
N ILE A 37 32.43 -14.74 -47.15
CA ILE A 37 32.02 -15.67 -46.07
C ILE A 37 32.87 -16.96 -46.10
N SER A 38 32.78 -17.80 -45.04
CA SER A 38 33.11 -19.25 -44.94
C SER A 38 34.57 -19.63 -44.55
N ASP A 39 34.88 -20.82 -43.99
CA ASP A 39 34.05 -22.01 -43.67
C ASP A 39 34.66 -22.95 -42.60
N THR A 40 33.90 -23.96 -42.16
CA THR A 40 34.26 -25.28 -41.60
C THR A 40 34.79 -25.47 -40.16
N SER A 41 34.41 -26.64 -39.63
CA SER A 41 35.03 -27.46 -38.58
C SER A 41 34.92 -28.94 -39.04
N PRO A 42 35.32 -30.00 -38.30
CA PRO A 42 36.17 -30.11 -37.09
C PRO A 42 37.31 -31.18 -37.25
N ALA A 43 38.04 -31.49 -36.16
CA ALA A 43 38.24 -32.86 -35.61
C ALA A 43 39.64 -33.23 -35.02
N ASN A 44 39.58 -34.02 -33.94
CA ASN A 44 40.50 -35.06 -33.45
C ASN A 44 41.81 -34.78 -32.69
N VAL A 45 42.08 -35.75 -31.80
CA VAL A 45 43.16 -35.89 -30.79
C VAL A 45 44.35 -36.68 -31.34
N PRO A 46 45.50 -36.74 -30.64
CA PRO A 46 45.91 -38.06 -30.12
C PRO A 46 46.53 -38.08 -28.70
N ASN A 47 46.58 -39.29 -28.10
CA ASN A 47 47.16 -39.62 -26.79
C ASN A 47 48.70 -39.70 -26.76
N ALA A 48 49.27 -39.81 -25.55
CA ALA A 48 50.55 -40.49 -25.29
C ALA A 48 50.56 -41.18 -23.90
N ASP A 49 51.09 -42.42 -23.85
CA ASP A 49 51.33 -43.25 -22.64
C ASP A 49 52.65 -42.83 -21.93
N SER A 50 53.20 -43.39 -20.82
CA SER A 50 52.93 -44.46 -19.81
C SER A 50 53.74 -44.06 -18.53
N GLN A 51 53.92 -44.79 -17.40
CA GLN A 51 54.32 -46.19 -17.17
C GLN A 51 54.40 -46.50 -15.63
N ASP A 52 54.63 -47.77 -15.24
CA ASP A 52 54.50 -48.30 -13.87
C ASP A 52 55.68 -48.08 -12.88
N ALA A 53 55.37 -48.15 -11.57
CA ALA A 53 56.16 -48.85 -10.54
C ALA A 53 55.33 -49.04 -9.23
N ALA A 54 55.62 -50.07 -8.43
CA ALA A 54 54.87 -50.38 -7.20
C ALA A 54 55.74 -50.93 -6.05
N THR A 55 55.36 -50.64 -4.79
CA THR A 55 55.72 -51.47 -3.61
C THR A 55 54.83 -51.23 -2.37
N THR A 56 54.32 -52.33 -1.81
CA THR A 56 54.06 -52.60 -0.37
C THR A 56 53.47 -51.53 0.57
N GLY A 57 52.21 -51.74 0.96
CA GLY A 57 51.93 -52.31 2.29
C GLY A 57 51.79 -51.37 3.49
N GLY A 58 50.55 -51.03 3.84
CA GLY A 58 50.13 -50.50 5.15
C GLY A 58 48.62 -50.64 5.30
N VAL A 59 48.14 -51.14 6.44
CA VAL A 59 46.71 -51.28 6.74
C VAL A 59 46.38 -50.38 7.92
N ASP A 60 45.48 -49.42 7.73
CA ASP A 60 44.85 -48.67 8.81
C ASP A 60 43.40 -48.31 8.44
N ALA A 61 42.56 -48.10 9.45
CA ALA A 61 41.10 -48.06 9.30
C ALA A 61 40.56 -46.64 9.19
N GLY A 62 40.27 -46.19 7.96
CA GLY A 62 39.56 -44.94 7.70
C GLY A 62 38.49 -45.12 6.62
N SER A 63 37.24 -44.77 6.93
CA SER A 63 36.14 -44.81 5.96
C SER A 63 36.38 -43.79 4.84
N PRO A 64 36.36 -44.19 3.55
CA PRO A 64 36.44 -43.23 2.46
C PRO A 64 35.14 -42.44 2.39
N ALA A 65 35.20 -41.13 2.66
CA ALA A 65 34.13 -40.22 2.29
C ALA A 65 34.00 -40.23 0.76
N VAL A 66 32.80 -40.55 0.26
CA VAL A 66 32.53 -40.48 -1.18
C VAL A 66 32.55 -39.00 -1.58
N ALA A 67 33.61 -38.58 -2.25
CA ALA A 67 33.72 -37.26 -2.83
C ALA A 67 32.72 -37.13 -3.99
N VAL A 68 31.49 -36.74 -3.66
CA VAL A 68 30.50 -36.31 -4.66
C VAL A 68 31.04 -35.04 -5.28
N VAL A 69 31.49 -35.13 -6.54
CA VAL A 69 31.79 -33.96 -7.35
C VAL A 69 30.46 -33.35 -7.75
N GLU A 70 29.97 -32.39 -6.97
CA GLU A 70 28.86 -31.53 -7.39
C GLU A 70 29.30 -30.76 -8.64
N VAL A 71 28.77 -31.17 -9.79
CA VAL A 71 28.85 -30.39 -11.02
C VAL A 71 28.00 -29.15 -10.77
N ALA A 72 28.65 -27.98 -10.67
CA ALA A 72 27.95 -26.72 -10.46
C ALA A 72 26.84 -26.55 -11.51
N PRO A 73 25.61 -26.20 -11.12
CA PRO A 73 24.48 -26.16 -12.04
C PRO A 73 24.75 -25.16 -13.15
N GLN A 74 24.66 -25.62 -14.40
CA GLN A 74 24.91 -24.79 -15.57
C GLN A 74 23.93 -23.62 -15.60
N VAL A 75 24.45 -22.40 -15.52
CA VAL A 75 23.64 -21.19 -15.62
C VAL A 75 23.11 -21.06 -17.03
N LEU A 76 21.78 -21.09 -17.17
CA LEU A 76 21.07 -20.86 -18.42
C LEU A 76 20.49 -19.45 -18.37
N LEU A 77 20.97 -18.59 -19.26
CA LEU A 77 20.35 -17.29 -19.54
C LEU A 77 19.11 -17.50 -20.42
N PRO A 78 18.10 -16.61 -20.37
CA PRO A 78 16.94 -16.73 -21.25
C PRO A 78 17.35 -16.44 -22.70
N SER A 79 16.64 -17.04 -23.66
CA SER A 79 16.87 -16.77 -25.09
C SER A 79 16.33 -15.42 -25.55
N ASP A 80 15.41 -14.84 -24.76
CA ASP A 80 14.92 -13.47 -24.94
C ASP A 80 15.56 -12.57 -23.89
N LYS A 81 16.18 -11.49 -24.36
CA LYS A 81 16.86 -10.48 -23.54
C LYS A 81 15.89 -9.71 -22.64
N GLU A 82 14.66 -9.49 -23.10
CA GLU A 82 13.62 -8.83 -22.32
C GLU A 82 13.18 -9.67 -21.10
N GLN A 83 13.51 -10.97 -21.07
CA GLN A 83 13.28 -11.84 -19.91
C GLN A 83 14.44 -11.86 -18.91
N PHE A 84 15.52 -11.07 -19.11
CA PHE A 84 16.62 -10.95 -18.15
C PHE A 84 16.70 -9.55 -17.55
N HIS A 85 16.18 -9.39 -16.35
CA HIS A 85 16.02 -8.10 -15.67
C HIS A 85 17.22 -7.79 -14.76
N LEU A 86 17.97 -6.76 -15.10
CA LEU A 86 19.25 -6.43 -14.49
C LEU A 86 19.14 -5.29 -13.46
N PHE A 87 19.92 -5.40 -12.38
CA PHE A 87 19.97 -4.41 -11.30
C PHE A 87 21.40 -4.09 -10.89
N LEU A 88 21.79 -2.81 -11.01
CA LEU A 88 23.09 -2.31 -10.55
C LEU A 88 23.09 -2.12 -9.04
N LEU A 89 24.05 -2.74 -8.34
CA LEU A 89 24.26 -2.61 -6.90
C LEU A 89 25.48 -1.71 -6.61
N ALA A 90 25.23 -0.41 -6.43
CA ALA A 90 26.25 0.63 -6.29
C ALA A 90 26.24 1.30 -4.90
N GLY A 91 27.37 1.95 -4.55
CA GLY A 91 27.57 2.59 -3.24
C GLY A 91 28.70 1.95 -2.43
N GLN A 92 28.58 1.90 -1.10
CA GLN A 92 29.68 1.46 -0.21
C GLN A 92 29.37 0.20 0.61
N SER A 93 29.99 0.06 1.79
CA SER A 93 29.98 -1.19 2.59
C SER A 93 28.59 -1.68 2.99
N ASN A 94 27.61 -0.78 3.14
CA ASN A 94 26.22 -1.17 3.41
C ASN A 94 25.44 -1.65 2.17
N MET A 95 25.82 -1.26 0.94
CA MET A 95 25.40 -1.99 -0.27
C MET A 95 26.12 -3.34 -0.34
N ALA A 96 27.45 -3.32 -0.18
CA ALA A 96 28.30 -4.49 -0.35
C ALA A 96 28.01 -5.63 0.66
N GLY A 97 27.37 -5.30 1.77
CA GLY A 97 27.04 -6.24 2.84
C GLY A 97 28.21 -6.51 3.78
N ARG A 98 27.92 -6.54 5.08
CA ARG A 98 28.89 -6.85 6.16
C ARG A 98 28.28 -7.71 7.28
N GLY A 99 27.01 -8.13 7.16
CA GLY A 99 26.37 -9.02 8.12
C GLY A 99 26.94 -10.45 8.04
N PRO A 100 27.01 -11.21 9.16
CA PRO A 100 27.46 -12.60 9.14
C PRO A 100 26.55 -13.48 8.25
N ILE A 101 27.16 -14.34 7.46
CA ILE A 101 26.48 -15.25 6.52
C ILE A 101 25.91 -16.44 7.30
N ALA A 102 24.61 -16.72 7.09
CA ALA A 102 23.93 -17.91 7.60
C ALA A 102 23.64 -18.91 6.46
N PRO A 103 23.32 -20.19 6.74
CA PRO A 103 23.06 -21.19 5.69
C PRO A 103 21.97 -20.79 4.68
N GLU A 104 20.94 -20.08 5.15
CA GLU A 104 19.86 -19.49 4.34
C GLU A 104 20.33 -18.48 3.27
N ASP A 105 21.50 -17.84 3.47
CA ASP A 105 22.10 -16.91 2.51
C ASP A 105 22.91 -17.64 1.41
N LEU A 106 23.19 -18.93 1.60
CA LEU A 106 23.91 -19.81 0.67
C LEU A 106 22.97 -20.67 -0.20
N VAL A 107 21.67 -20.69 0.10
CA VAL A 107 20.65 -21.36 -0.73
C VAL A 107 20.56 -20.66 -2.09
N THR A 108 20.73 -21.40 -3.18
CA THR A 108 20.61 -20.86 -4.54
C THR A 108 19.12 -20.71 -4.94
N HIS A 109 18.84 -19.79 -5.88
CA HIS A 109 17.52 -19.68 -6.50
C HIS A 109 17.69 -19.70 -8.03
N PRO A 110 16.96 -20.57 -8.77
CA PRO A 110 17.25 -20.84 -10.18
C PRO A 110 17.08 -19.63 -11.10
N ARG A 111 16.27 -18.63 -10.70
CA ARG A 111 16.04 -17.39 -11.47
C ARG A 111 16.72 -16.14 -10.89
N VAL A 112 17.64 -16.27 -9.92
CA VAL A 112 18.38 -15.11 -9.38
C VAL A 112 19.89 -15.35 -9.50
N LEU A 113 20.51 -14.55 -10.35
CA LEU A 113 21.91 -14.62 -10.74
C LEU A 113 22.67 -13.36 -10.28
N SER A 114 23.99 -13.45 -10.21
CA SER A 114 24.89 -12.32 -9.93
C SER A 114 26.12 -12.39 -10.82
N LEU A 115 26.53 -11.24 -11.36
CA LEU A 115 27.73 -11.11 -12.18
C LEU A 115 29.00 -11.16 -11.31
N ASN A 116 29.83 -12.19 -11.47
CA ASN A 116 31.03 -12.40 -10.66
C ASN A 116 32.15 -11.39 -10.98
N ALA A 117 33.31 -11.52 -10.35
CA ALA A 117 34.44 -10.62 -10.56
C ALA A 117 35.06 -10.70 -11.97
N GLY A 118 34.99 -11.86 -12.64
CA GLY A 118 35.44 -12.07 -14.01
C GLY A 118 34.47 -11.57 -15.09
N GLY A 119 33.22 -11.28 -14.71
CA GLY A 119 32.16 -10.89 -15.65
C GLY A 119 31.27 -12.04 -16.10
N GLU A 120 31.25 -13.16 -15.36
CA GLU A 120 30.45 -14.35 -15.66
C GLU A 120 29.22 -14.41 -14.73
N TRP A 121 28.12 -15.02 -15.20
CA TRP A 121 26.93 -15.20 -14.39
C TRP A 121 27.01 -16.47 -13.51
N GLN A 122 26.72 -16.31 -12.22
CA GLN A 122 26.62 -17.40 -11.25
C GLN A 122 25.33 -17.27 -10.41
N PRO A 123 24.84 -18.34 -9.75
CA PRO A 123 23.73 -18.24 -8.80
C PRO A 123 24.00 -17.25 -7.66
N ALA A 124 22.99 -16.46 -7.29
CA ALA A 124 23.15 -15.38 -6.31
C ALA A 124 23.09 -15.89 -4.85
N VAL A 125 24.25 -15.91 -4.19
CA VAL A 125 24.43 -16.23 -2.76
C VAL A 125 25.23 -15.13 -2.06
N ALA A 126 25.22 -15.10 -0.73
CA ALA A 126 26.11 -14.20 0.00
C ALA A 126 27.55 -14.76 0.06
N PRO A 127 28.60 -13.93 -0.08
CA PRO A 127 28.56 -12.50 -0.38
C PRO A 127 28.41 -12.22 -1.89
N LEU A 128 27.54 -11.27 -2.26
CA LEU A 128 27.40 -10.84 -3.67
C LEU A 128 28.58 -9.99 -4.14
N HIS A 129 29.21 -9.24 -3.23
CA HIS A 129 30.27 -8.30 -3.54
C HIS A 129 31.63 -8.86 -3.13
N PHE A 130 32.67 -8.46 -3.87
CA PHE A 130 34.06 -8.89 -3.68
C PHE A 130 34.99 -7.70 -3.36
N ASP A 131 34.44 -6.56 -2.93
CA ASP A 131 35.17 -5.31 -2.70
C ASP A 131 36.29 -5.44 -1.67
N LYS A 132 36.03 -6.21 -0.60
CA LYS A 132 36.97 -6.55 0.47
C LYS A 132 36.72 -7.99 0.93
N PRO A 133 37.34 -9.01 0.29
CA PRO A 133 36.97 -10.43 0.47
C PRO A 133 36.97 -10.98 1.91
N GLY A 134 37.72 -10.39 2.84
CA GLY A 134 37.71 -10.75 4.27
C GLY A 134 36.70 -9.99 5.14
N MET A 135 35.80 -9.19 4.55
CA MET A 135 34.80 -8.38 5.27
C MET A 135 33.41 -8.38 4.62
N VAL A 136 33.30 -8.72 3.34
CA VAL A 136 32.02 -8.87 2.63
C VAL A 136 31.13 -9.94 3.27
N GLY A 137 29.82 -9.73 3.24
CA GLY A 137 28.84 -10.61 3.89
C GLY A 137 27.43 -10.39 3.37
N VAL A 138 26.43 -10.55 4.25
CA VAL A 138 25.02 -10.30 3.92
C VAL A 138 24.80 -8.80 3.70
N GLY A 139 24.12 -8.49 2.58
CA GLY A 139 23.74 -7.15 2.13
C GLY A 139 22.40 -7.20 1.38
N LEU A 140 21.85 -6.03 1.05
CA LEU A 140 20.44 -5.89 0.63
C LEU A 140 20.08 -6.54 -0.72
N GLY A 141 21.03 -6.66 -1.64
CA GLY A 141 20.78 -7.03 -3.05
C GLY A 141 20.09 -8.39 -3.26
N ARG A 142 20.43 -9.42 -2.48
CA ARG A 142 19.82 -10.76 -2.63
C ARG A 142 18.36 -10.77 -2.17
N ALA A 143 18.05 -10.08 -1.06
CA ALA A 143 16.68 -10.01 -0.55
C ALA A 143 15.77 -9.15 -1.44
N PHE A 144 16.30 -8.09 -2.06
CA PHE A 144 15.63 -7.36 -3.15
C PHE A 144 15.27 -8.31 -4.30
N ALA A 145 16.27 -9.04 -4.83
CA ALA A 145 16.10 -9.85 -6.03
C ALA A 145 15.20 -11.08 -5.82
N LEU A 146 15.14 -11.63 -4.61
CA LEU A 146 14.21 -12.71 -4.27
C LEU A 146 12.74 -12.23 -4.27
N GLN A 147 12.44 -11.03 -3.74
CA GLN A 147 11.09 -10.47 -3.84
C GLN A 147 10.76 -10.07 -5.29
N TYR A 148 11.74 -9.51 -6.03
CA TYR A 148 11.57 -9.22 -7.45
C TYR A 148 11.21 -10.47 -8.25
N ALA A 149 11.95 -11.58 -8.06
CA ALA A 149 11.67 -12.85 -8.71
C ALA A 149 10.33 -13.49 -8.28
N LYS A 150 9.83 -13.19 -7.08
CA LYS A 150 8.53 -13.69 -6.60
C LYS A 150 7.37 -13.04 -7.36
N ASP A 151 7.42 -11.73 -7.51
CA ASP A 151 6.36 -10.95 -8.16
C ASP A 151 6.46 -10.96 -9.71
N HIS A 152 7.63 -11.32 -10.25
CA HIS A 152 7.88 -11.57 -11.67
C HIS A 152 8.29 -13.04 -11.91
N PRO A 153 7.34 -13.99 -11.95
CA PRO A 153 7.63 -15.41 -12.18
C PRO A 153 8.24 -15.71 -13.56
N GLU A 154 7.96 -14.87 -14.56
CA GLU A 154 8.33 -15.04 -15.97
C GLU A 154 9.78 -14.64 -16.32
N VAL A 155 10.49 -13.92 -15.44
CA VAL A 155 11.84 -13.38 -15.73
C VAL A 155 12.95 -14.03 -14.91
N ILE A 156 14.19 -13.90 -15.38
CA ILE A 156 15.41 -14.13 -14.62
C ILE A 156 15.95 -12.79 -14.13
N VAL A 157 16.53 -12.76 -12.93
CA VAL A 157 17.00 -11.54 -12.26
C VAL A 157 18.53 -11.52 -12.19
N GLY A 158 19.17 -10.50 -12.76
CA GLY A 158 20.62 -10.36 -12.83
C GLY A 158 21.14 -9.23 -11.95
N LEU A 159 21.78 -9.58 -10.84
CA LEU A 159 22.45 -8.59 -9.98
C LEU A 159 23.83 -8.23 -10.55
N VAL A 160 24.18 -6.95 -10.58
CA VAL A 160 25.49 -6.45 -11.00
C VAL A 160 26.22 -5.83 -9.79
N PRO A 161 27.06 -6.58 -9.06
CA PRO A 161 27.74 -6.11 -7.86
C PRO A 161 28.88 -5.15 -8.20
N CYS A 162 28.79 -3.90 -7.72
CA CYS A 162 29.74 -2.81 -8.02
C CYS A 162 30.10 -1.91 -6.82
N ALA A 163 29.55 -2.14 -5.63
CA ALA A 163 29.84 -1.34 -4.45
C ALA A 163 31.32 -1.39 -3.99
N ALA A 164 31.84 -0.27 -3.50
CA ALA A 164 33.22 -0.10 -3.04
C ALA A 164 33.26 0.39 -1.58
N GLY A 165 33.58 -0.49 -0.64
CA GLY A 165 33.40 -0.25 0.79
C GLY A 165 34.32 0.81 1.37
N GLY A 166 33.76 1.96 1.74
CA GLY A 166 34.48 3.12 2.28
C GLY A 166 34.67 4.26 1.27
N SER A 167 34.27 4.08 0.01
CA SER A 167 34.31 5.16 -1.00
C SER A 167 33.40 6.34 -0.63
N ALA A 168 33.98 7.53 -0.56
CA ALA A 168 33.23 8.78 -0.57
C ALA A 168 32.66 9.04 -1.97
N ILE A 169 31.59 9.84 -2.10
CA ILE A 169 30.96 10.09 -3.40
C ILE A 169 31.88 10.81 -4.40
N SER A 170 32.91 11.50 -3.91
CA SER A 170 33.98 12.07 -4.74
C SER A 170 34.79 11.03 -5.53
N SER A 171 34.86 9.78 -5.04
CA SER A 171 35.43 8.64 -5.79
C SER A 171 34.51 8.07 -6.86
N TRP A 172 33.24 8.51 -6.94
CA TRP A 172 32.26 8.08 -7.93
C TRP A 172 32.19 9.07 -9.12
N THR A 173 33.36 9.35 -9.69
CA THR A 173 33.57 10.25 -10.83
C THR A 173 34.44 9.56 -11.89
N PRO A 174 34.39 9.97 -13.18
CA PRO A 174 35.22 9.37 -14.23
C PRO A 174 36.72 9.41 -13.89
N GLY A 175 37.38 8.25 -13.92
CA GLY A 175 38.78 8.10 -13.50
C GLY A 175 39.02 8.10 -11.98
N GLY A 176 37.97 8.24 -11.16
CA GLY A 176 38.05 8.31 -9.71
C GLY A 176 38.51 6.99 -9.09
N TYR A 177 39.66 6.99 -8.41
CA TYR A 177 40.27 5.79 -7.81
C TYR A 177 40.01 5.70 -6.30
N HIS A 178 39.71 4.50 -5.79
CA HIS A 178 39.56 4.24 -4.35
C HIS A 178 40.65 3.28 -3.82
N PRO A 179 41.68 3.77 -3.10
CA PRO A 179 42.83 2.96 -2.69
C PRO A 179 42.53 1.75 -1.80
N GLN A 180 41.45 1.75 -1.03
CA GLN A 180 41.16 0.64 -0.09
C GLN A 180 40.58 -0.60 -0.78
N THR A 181 39.98 -0.44 -1.96
CA THR A 181 39.48 -1.53 -2.83
C THR A 181 40.36 -1.74 -4.06
N LYS A 182 41.30 -0.82 -4.32
CA LYS A 182 42.16 -0.76 -5.52
C LYS A 182 41.35 -0.74 -6.83
N SER A 183 40.22 -0.03 -6.80
CA SER A 183 39.21 -0.03 -7.85
C SER A 183 38.89 1.40 -8.31
N HIS A 184 38.20 1.54 -9.44
CA HIS A 184 37.68 2.80 -9.97
C HIS A 184 36.14 2.78 -9.91
N PRO A 185 35.50 3.10 -8.76
CA PRO A 185 34.13 2.66 -8.47
C PRO A 185 33.09 3.04 -9.52
N TYR A 186 33.21 4.24 -10.12
CA TYR A 186 32.34 4.69 -11.20
C TYR A 186 32.60 3.95 -12.52
N ASP A 187 33.86 3.89 -12.97
CA ASP A 187 34.25 3.31 -14.25
C ASP A 187 34.05 1.78 -14.26
N ASP A 188 34.33 1.11 -13.13
CA ASP A 188 34.05 -0.31 -12.90
C ASP A 188 32.55 -0.59 -12.92
N ALA A 189 31.73 0.25 -12.27
CA ALA A 189 30.28 0.12 -12.28
C ALA A 189 29.69 0.28 -13.68
N LEU A 190 30.16 1.29 -14.41
CA LEU A 190 29.73 1.56 -15.78
C LEU A 190 30.12 0.41 -16.72
N SER A 191 31.36 -0.08 -16.63
CA SER A 191 31.87 -1.16 -17.48
C SER A 191 31.17 -2.50 -17.21
N ARG A 192 30.97 -2.86 -15.93
CA ARG A 192 30.28 -4.09 -15.53
C ARG A 192 28.79 -4.07 -15.89
N THR A 193 28.14 -2.91 -15.81
CA THR A 193 26.74 -2.77 -16.24
C THR A 193 26.62 -2.81 -17.77
N LYS A 194 27.52 -2.16 -18.52
CA LYS A 194 27.58 -2.27 -20.00
C LYS A 194 27.91 -3.69 -20.48
N LEU A 195 28.62 -4.50 -19.69
CA LEU A 195 28.79 -5.94 -19.94
C LEU A 195 27.47 -6.71 -19.71
N ALA A 196 26.88 -6.60 -18.52
CA ALA A 196 25.61 -7.27 -18.20
C ALA A 196 24.47 -6.90 -19.17
N MET A 197 24.41 -5.64 -19.62
CA MET A 197 23.47 -5.14 -20.63
C MET A 197 23.71 -5.69 -22.04
N GLN A 198 24.64 -6.62 -22.25
CA GLN A 198 24.67 -7.44 -23.46
C GLN A 198 23.60 -8.54 -23.37
N ASP A 199 23.49 -9.20 -22.22
CA ASP A 199 22.61 -10.34 -21.96
C ASP A 199 21.18 -9.95 -21.57
N GLY A 200 20.99 -8.80 -20.90
CA GLY A 200 19.70 -8.39 -20.31
C GLY A 200 19.39 -6.90 -20.38
N VAL A 201 18.26 -6.50 -19.80
CA VAL A 201 17.76 -5.11 -19.76
C VAL A 201 17.93 -4.52 -18.36
N LEU A 202 18.50 -3.31 -18.26
CA LEU A 202 18.67 -2.61 -16.99
C LEU A 202 17.34 -2.07 -16.46
N GLN A 203 16.77 -2.73 -15.46
CA GLN A 203 15.50 -2.35 -14.84
C GLN A 203 15.67 -1.39 -13.66
N GLY A 204 16.82 -1.36 -12.99
CA GLY A 204 17.01 -0.47 -11.83
C GLY A 204 18.44 -0.28 -11.35
N ILE A 205 18.67 0.82 -10.64
CA ILE A 205 19.93 1.11 -9.93
C ILE A 205 19.64 1.24 -8.44
N LEU A 206 20.23 0.37 -7.62
CA LEU A 206 20.18 0.47 -6.18
C LEU A 206 21.44 1.21 -5.70
N TRP A 207 21.26 2.27 -4.92
CA TRP A 207 22.34 3.07 -4.34
C TRP A 207 22.27 3.02 -2.81
N HIS A 208 23.39 2.66 -2.16
CA HIS A 208 23.50 2.76 -0.70
C HIS A 208 24.86 3.29 -0.26
N GLN A 209 24.93 4.59 0.08
CA GLN A 209 26.18 5.27 0.36
C GLN A 209 25.95 6.57 1.15
N GLY A 210 26.95 7.01 1.91
CA GLY A 210 27.03 8.37 2.47
C GLY A 210 27.72 8.49 3.84
N GLU A 211 28.00 7.38 4.54
CA GLU A 211 28.68 7.45 5.84
C GLU A 211 30.13 7.97 5.71
N SER A 212 30.80 7.79 4.57
CA SER A 212 32.14 8.35 4.30
C SER A 212 32.11 9.86 4.01
N ASP A 213 30.96 10.40 3.59
CA ASP A 213 30.77 11.82 3.29
C ASP A 213 30.16 12.60 4.46
N SER A 214 29.91 11.94 5.59
CA SER A 214 29.31 12.53 6.80
C SER A 214 30.27 13.44 7.60
N GLY A 215 31.30 13.99 6.98
CA GLY A 215 32.26 14.94 7.57
C GLY A 215 32.04 16.37 7.09
N PRO A 216 32.60 17.39 7.78
CA PRO A 216 32.49 18.79 7.36
C PRO A 216 33.10 19.02 5.97
N GLY A 217 32.32 19.58 5.05
CA GLY A 217 32.71 19.78 3.64
C GLY A 217 32.00 18.80 2.70
N PRO A 218 32.38 17.50 2.66
CA PRO A 218 31.73 16.51 1.80
C PRO A 218 30.20 16.48 1.96
N SER A 219 29.69 16.51 3.20
CA SER A 219 28.26 16.49 3.50
C SER A 219 27.48 17.63 2.84
N ALA A 220 28.08 18.82 2.74
CA ALA A 220 27.47 20.00 2.13
C ALA A 220 27.42 19.94 0.59
N THR A 221 28.26 19.11 -0.03
CA THR A 221 28.27 18.88 -1.51
C THR A 221 27.58 17.58 -1.91
N TYR A 222 27.19 16.75 -0.95
CA TYR A 222 26.67 15.41 -1.20
C TYR A 222 25.48 15.40 -2.16
N LYS A 223 24.50 16.30 -1.94
CA LYS A 223 23.28 16.42 -2.74
C LYS A 223 23.57 16.70 -4.22
N SER A 224 24.44 17.66 -4.53
CA SER A 224 24.81 17.98 -5.91
C SER A 224 25.58 16.84 -6.57
N ASN A 225 26.52 16.22 -5.85
CA ASN A 225 27.35 15.14 -6.37
C ASN A 225 26.51 13.89 -6.69
N LEU A 226 25.49 13.59 -5.88
CA LEU A 226 24.59 12.44 -6.12
C LEU A 226 23.59 12.71 -7.26
N LEU A 227 23.04 13.92 -7.37
CA LEU A 227 22.22 14.31 -8.52
C LEU A 227 23.00 14.24 -9.84
N GLU A 228 24.26 14.69 -9.84
CA GLU A 228 25.14 14.60 -11.00
C GLU A 228 25.48 13.13 -11.35
N LEU A 229 25.78 12.30 -10.34
CA LEU A 229 26.05 10.87 -10.52
C LEU A 229 24.84 10.12 -11.11
N ILE A 230 23.62 10.42 -10.65
CA ILE A 230 22.38 9.86 -11.19
C ILE A 230 22.19 10.26 -12.66
N GLY A 231 22.41 11.53 -12.99
CA GLY A 231 22.38 12.02 -14.38
C GLY A 231 23.41 11.33 -15.27
N ARG A 232 24.66 11.22 -14.79
CA ARG A 232 25.75 10.52 -15.50
C ARG A 232 25.42 9.05 -15.76
N PHE A 233 24.97 8.29 -14.76
CA PHE A 233 24.59 6.88 -14.98
C PHE A 233 23.48 6.73 -16.01
N ARG A 234 22.42 7.54 -15.93
CA ARG A 234 21.30 7.52 -16.88
C ARG A 234 21.72 7.82 -18.31
N GLN A 235 22.58 8.83 -18.49
CA GLN A 235 23.15 9.19 -19.79
C GLN A 235 24.07 8.09 -20.33
N GLU A 236 25.05 7.65 -19.54
CA GLU A 236 26.09 6.72 -19.96
C GLU A 236 25.59 5.28 -20.17
N LEU A 237 24.51 4.88 -19.50
CA LEU A 237 23.84 3.59 -19.70
C LEU A 237 22.70 3.66 -20.72
N ALA A 238 22.49 4.82 -21.38
CA ALA A 238 21.41 5.08 -22.33
C ALA A 238 20.00 4.75 -21.78
N ALA A 239 19.81 4.92 -20.47
CA ALA A 239 18.60 4.55 -19.74
C ALA A 239 18.08 5.78 -18.97
N PRO A 240 17.46 6.77 -19.65
CA PRO A 240 17.15 8.08 -19.07
C PRO A 240 16.20 8.00 -17.87
N ASP A 241 15.24 7.08 -17.91
CA ASP A 241 14.16 6.99 -16.93
C ASP A 241 14.33 5.82 -15.94
N VAL A 242 15.51 5.18 -15.91
CA VAL A 242 15.74 4.01 -15.03
C VAL A 242 15.54 4.38 -13.55
N PRO A 243 14.71 3.64 -12.79
CA PRO A 243 14.52 3.86 -11.36
C PRO A 243 15.83 3.80 -10.57
N VAL A 244 16.07 4.84 -9.76
CA VAL A 244 17.16 4.88 -8.79
C VAL A 244 16.60 4.81 -7.36
N ILE A 245 17.03 3.81 -6.59
CA ILE A 245 16.53 3.57 -5.23
C ILE A 245 17.63 3.89 -4.22
N ILE A 246 17.39 4.89 -3.35
CA ILE A 246 18.36 5.44 -2.40
C ILE A 246 17.96 5.05 -0.97
N GLY A 247 18.86 4.37 -0.26
CA GLY A 247 18.63 3.98 1.14
C GLY A 247 19.21 4.97 2.13
N GLN A 248 18.47 5.20 3.21
CA GLN A 248 18.87 6.01 4.35
C GLN A 248 20.09 5.42 5.07
N LEU A 249 21.00 6.29 5.53
CA LEU A 249 22.09 5.93 6.43
C LEU A 249 21.58 5.14 7.65
N GLY A 250 22.39 4.22 8.17
CA GLY A 250 22.04 3.46 9.38
C GLY A 250 21.75 4.35 10.60
N ARG A 251 20.49 4.35 11.05
CA ARG A 251 19.99 5.12 12.21
C ARG A 251 19.77 4.20 13.42
N PHE A 252 20.87 3.67 13.93
CA PHE A 252 20.86 2.64 14.98
C PHE A 252 20.63 3.21 16.39
N PRO A 253 19.94 2.47 17.28
CA PRO A 253 19.79 2.86 18.69
C PRO A 253 21.13 3.14 19.37
N GLY A 254 21.16 4.15 20.25
CA GLY A 254 22.37 4.52 21.00
C GLY A 254 23.48 5.21 20.20
N LYS A 255 23.33 5.41 18.88
CA LYS A 255 24.29 6.19 18.08
C LYS A 255 23.76 7.60 17.80
N GLU A 256 24.36 8.60 18.45
CA GLU A 256 24.17 9.99 18.04
C GLU A 256 24.74 10.24 16.63
N TRP A 257 24.00 11.00 15.83
CA TRP A 257 24.45 11.48 14.53
C TRP A 257 25.08 12.87 14.67
N ASN A 258 26.18 13.09 13.95
CA ASN A 258 26.74 14.42 13.78
C ASN A 258 25.95 15.21 12.71
N GLU A 259 26.17 16.52 12.66
CA GLU A 259 25.58 17.42 11.63
C GLU A 259 25.78 16.89 10.20
N GLY A 260 26.96 16.35 9.89
CA GLY A 260 27.27 15.78 8.58
C GLY A 260 26.37 14.59 8.19
N ARG A 261 26.01 13.71 9.13
CA ARG A 261 25.04 12.63 8.90
C ARG A 261 23.64 13.18 8.63
N TYR A 262 23.19 14.17 9.40
CA TYR A 262 21.88 14.81 9.18
C TYR A 262 21.79 15.50 7.81
N LEU A 263 22.87 16.16 7.34
CA LEU A 263 22.92 16.78 6.01
C LEU A 263 22.88 15.75 4.87
N VAL A 264 23.58 14.61 5.02
CA VAL A 264 23.54 13.52 4.02
C VAL A 264 22.17 12.82 4.00
N ASP A 265 21.58 12.55 5.17
CA ASP A 265 20.22 12.00 5.32
C ASP A 265 19.13 12.92 4.74
N ALA A 266 19.22 14.23 5.00
CA ALA A 266 18.36 15.23 4.37
C ALA A 266 18.53 15.21 2.84
N SER A 267 19.76 15.10 2.34
CA SER A 267 20.05 14.98 0.91
C SER A 267 19.39 13.74 0.29
N HIS A 268 19.47 12.57 0.95
CA HIS A 268 18.79 11.34 0.49
C HIS A 268 17.27 11.50 0.41
N LYS A 269 16.66 12.24 1.36
CA LYS A 269 15.20 12.50 1.40
C LYS A 269 14.74 13.54 0.39
N GLU A 270 15.58 14.53 0.07
CA GLU A 270 15.27 15.57 -0.91
C GLU A 270 15.36 15.09 -2.37
N ILE A 271 16.29 14.20 -2.69
CA ILE A 271 16.58 13.80 -4.08
C ILE A 271 15.37 13.24 -4.86
N PRO A 272 14.45 12.44 -4.30
CA PRO A 272 13.18 12.06 -4.94
C PRO A 272 12.27 13.22 -5.39
N ARG A 273 12.48 14.44 -4.87
CA ARG A 273 11.80 15.68 -5.28
C ARG A 273 12.61 16.52 -6.27
N LEU A 274 13.82 16.08 -6.65
CA LEU A 274 14.79 16.83 -7.48
C LEU A 274 15.21 16.05 -8.73
N ALA A 275 15.12 14.73 -8.71
CA ALA A 275 15.36 13.85 -9.86
C ALA A 275 14.18 12.89 -10.05
N ASN A 276 13.54 12.94 -11.23
CA ASN A 276 12.48 12.02 -11.62
C ASN A 276 12.95 10.55 -11.47
N HIS A 277 12.01 9.62 -11.31
CA HIS A 277 12.28 8.19 -11.20
C HIS A 277 13.28 7.81 -10.09
N THR A 278 13.16 8.47 -8.93
CA THR A 278 14.07 8.29 -7.80
C THR A 278 13.28 8.13 -6.51
N GLN A 279 13.59 7.12 -5.70
CA GLN A 279 12.87 6.80 -4.47
C GLN A 279 13.80 6.73 -3.26
N PHE A 280 13.26 7.03 -2.07
CA PHE A 280 13.96 6.96 -0.79
C PHE A 280 13.45 5.79 0.08
N VAL A 281 14.35 5.10 0.77
CA VAL A 281 14.06 3.93 1.60
C VAL A 281 14.55 4.14 3.03
N SER A 282 13.63 4.14 4.01
CA SER A 282 13.94 4.38 5.41
C SER A 282 14.61 3.19 6.11
N SER A 283 15.61 3.49 6.93
CA SER A 283 16.35 2.56 7.80
C SER A 283 15.79 2.50 9.23
N ALA A 284 14.61 3.09 9.49
CA ALA A 284 13.93 3.01 10.79
C ALA A 284 13.75 1.55 11.27
N GLY A 285 13.82 1.34 12.58
CA GLY A 285 13.73 0.02 13.24
C GLY A 285 14.88 -0.96 12.97
N LEU A 286 15.69 -0.75 11.93
CA LEU A 286 16.81 -1.62 11.58
C LEU A 286 17.98 -1.49 12.57
N VAL A 287 18.55 -2.63 12.97
CA VAL A 287 19.70 -2.71 13.89
C VAL A 287 21.03 -3.02 13.19
N ASP A 288 22.14 -2.61 13.79
CA ASP A 288 23.49 -2.90 13.30
C ASP A 288 24.05 -4.24 13.83
N LYS A 289 25.19 -4.66 13.29
CA LYS A 289 25.87 -5.92 13.64
C LYS A 289 26.79 -5.85 14.87
N GLY A 290 26.68 -4.82 15.72
CA GLY A 290 27.57 -4.55 16.85
C GLY A 290 28.76 -3.63 16.52
N ASP A 291 28.70 -2.85 15.43
CA ASP A 291 29.71 -1.82 15.10
C ASP A 291 29.11 -0.42 14.87
N GLN A 292 27.83 -0.25 15.19
CA GLN A 292 27.02 0.95 15.03
C GLN A 292 27.03 1.53 13.61
N THR A 293 27.45 0.77 12.59
CA THR A 293 27.78 1.33 11.27
C THR A 293 27.24 0.47 10.14
N HIS A 294 27.23 -0.85 10.29
CA HIS A 294 26.74 -1.77 9.29
C HIS A 294 25.54 -2.58 9.78
N PHE A 295 24.53 -2.74 8.93
CA PHE A 295 23.33 -3.51 9.22
C PHE A 295 23.65 -4.96 9.60
N ALA A 296 22.92 -5.49 10.60
CA ALA A 296 22.89 -6.94 10.86
C ALA A 296 22.24 -7.69 9.69
N SER A 297 22.50 -9.00 9.56
CA SER A 297 21.97 -9.81 8.46
C SER A 297 20.42 -9.78 8.36
N PRO A 298 19.65 -9.88 9.46
CA PRO A 298 18.19 -9.71 9.39
C PRO A 298 17.81 -8.31 8.88
N SER A 299 18.42 -7.25 9.44
CA SER A 299 18.21 -5.86 9.03
C SER A 299 18.50 -5.64 7.54
N ALA A 300 19.58 -6.22 7.01
CA ALA A 300 19.96 -6.10 5.61
C ALA A 300 18.95 -6.79 4.67
N ARG A 301 18.37 -7.92 5.10
CA ARG A 301 17.31 -8.61 4.34
C ARG A 301 16.00 -7.80 4.33
N VAL A 302 15.56 -7.31 5.48
CA VAL A 302 14.39 -6.40 5.59
C VAL A 302 14.62 -5.13 4.75
N PHE A 303 15.83 -4.57 4.76
CA PHE A 303 16.13 -3.39 3.94
C PHE A 303 16.04 -3.71 2.44
N GLY A 304 16.54 -4.86 1.99
CA GLY A 304 16.38 -5.31 0.60
C GLY A 304 14.93 -5.47 0.17
N GLN A 305 14.06 -5.96 1.05
CA GLN A 305 12.61 -6.03 0.82
C GLN A 305 12.02 -4.62 0.71
N ARG A 306 12.37 -3.67 1.60
CA ARG A 306 11.93 -2.27 1.52
C ARG A 306 12.42 -1.55 0.26
N TYR A 307 13.64 -1.85 -0.20
CA TYR A 307 14.15 -1.40 -1.50
C TYR A 307 13.29 -1.91 -2.66
N TYR A 308 12.84 -3.18 -2.61
CA TYR A 308 11.95 -3.71 -3.63
C TYR A 308 10.57 -3.02 -3.59
N GLN A 309 10.00 -2.79 -2.40
CA GLN A 309 8.73 -2.06 -2.30
C GLN A 309 8.85 -0.60 -2.80
N ALA A 310 9.99 0.06 -2.59
CA ALA A 310 10.27 1.36 -3.18
C ALA A 310 10.34 1.31 -4.71
N PHE A 311 11.01 0.29 -5.27
CA PHE A 311 11.10 0.06 -6.71
C PHE A 311 9.73 -0.25 -7.36
N LYS A 312 8.95 -1.15 -6.75
CA LYS A 312 7.61 -1.55 -7.22
C LYS A 312 6.65 -0.35 -7.34
N TRP A 313 6.73 0.59 -6.41
CA TRP A 313 5.98 1.84 -6.48
C TRP A 313 6.41 2.72 -7.66
N GLU A 314 7.72 2.88 -7.89
CA GLU A 314 8.20 3.66 -9.04
C GLU A 314 7.75 3.05 -10.37
N GLN A 315 7.63 1.72 -10.47
CA GLN A 315 7.00 1.07 -11.62
C GLN A 315 5.51 1.39 -11.74
N MET A 316 4.74 1.37 -10.65
CA MET A 316 3.33 1.76 -10.65
C MET A 316 3.12 3.26 -10.99
N LEU A 317 4.13 4.10 -10.73
CA LEU A 317 4.11 5.52 -11.14
C LEU A 317 4.34 5.73 -12.64
N GLN A 318 4.70 4.70 -13.43
CA GLN A 318 4.83 4.86 -14.87
C GLN A 318 3.46 4.95 -15.55
N PRO A 319 3.27 5.81 -16.57
CA PRO A 319 2.00 5.89 -17.28
C PRO A 319 1.71 4.63 -18.10
N THR A 320 0.53 4.02 -17.94
CA THR A 320 0.03 2.94 -18.82
C THR A 320 -0.45 3.49 -20.17
N LEU A 321 -0.67 4.80 -20.28
CA LEU A 321 -0.81 5.52 -21.53
C LEU A 321 -0.30 6.96 -21.40
N THR A 322 0.39 7.45 -22.44
CA THR A 322 0.77 8.86 -22.60
C THR A 322 0.24 9.37 -23.94
N LEU A 323 -0.61 10.39 -23.89
CA LEU A 323 -1.20 11.07 -25.05
C LEU A 323 -0.46 12.39 -25.29
N ALA A 324 0.71 12.30 -25.90
CA ALA A 324 1.53 13.47 -26.25
C ALA A 324 0.89 14.31 -27.38
N PRO A 325 1.13 15.63 -27.43
CA PRO A 325 0.70 16.47 -28.54
C PRO A 325 1.47 16.16 -29.83
N SER A 326 0.85 16.44 -30.97
CA SER A 326 1.42 16.29 -32.31
C SER A 326 1.10 17.50 -33.20
N GLN A 327 1.59 17.51 -34.44
CA GLN A 327 1.33 18.58 -35.40
C GLN A 327 -0.16 18.71 -35.78
N GLU A 328 -0.93 17.62 -35.74
CA GLU A 328 -2.38 17.61 -36.03
C GLU A 328 -3.25 17.71 -34.75
N ASN A 329 -2.63 17.47 -33.59
CA ASN A 329 -3.28 17.42 -32.29
C ASN A 329 -2.44 18.18 -31.27
N THR A 330 -2.57 19.51 -31.28
CA THR A 330 -1.70 20.43 -30.52
C THR A 330 -1.75 20.25 -29.00
N ARG A 331 -2.84 19.70 -28.43
CA ARG A 331 -2.96 19.42 -26.99
C ARG A 331 -3.96 18.29 -26.75
N ASN A 332 -3.56 17.28 -25.99
CA ASN A 332 -4.49 16.42 -25.25
C ASN A 332 -4.66 17.02 -23.86
N SER A 333 -5.92 17.11 -23.42
CA SER A 333 -6.28 17.77 -22.17
C SER A 333 -7.09 16.83 -21.28
N GLU A 334 -7.99 17.39 -20.48
CA GLU A 334 -8.84 16.69 -19.55
C GLU A 334 -9.78 15.68 -20.22
N GLY A 335 -10.22 14.70 -19.44
CA GLY A 335 -11.09 13.62 -19.88
C GLY A 335 -11.69 12.87 -18.69
N ASP A 336 -12.34 11.76 -18.97
CA ASP A 336 -13.00 10.91 -17.96
C ASP A 336 -13.08 9.44 -18.42
N PHE A 337 -13.28 8.53 -17.48
CA PHE A 337 -13.40 7.08 -17.72
C PHE A 337 -14.86 6.62 -17.76
N ILE A 338 -15.12 5.46 -18.39
CA ILE A 338 -16.33 4.68 -18.11
C ILE A 338 -16.10 3.18 -18.35
N GLN A 339 -16.50 2.36 -17.39
CA GLN A 339 -16.50 0.91 -17.52
C GLN A 339 -17.80 0.43 -18.21
N LEU A 340 -17.65 -0.29 -19.32
CA LEU A 340 -18.75 -0.91 -20.05
C LEU A 340 -19.16 -2.24 -19.43
N LYS A 341 -20.42 -2.66 -19.62
CA LYS A 341 -20.96 -3.95 -19.13
C LYS A 341 -20.20 -5.21 -19.62
N SER A 342 -19.25 -5.06 -20.56
CA SER A 342 -18.35 -6.12 -21.02
C SER A 342 -17.00 -6.17 -20.27
N GLY A 343 -16.82 -5.40 -19.19
CA GLY A 343 -15.51 -5.24 -18.52
C GLY A 343 -14.49 -4.44 -19.33
N LYS A 344 -14.93 -3.78 -20.41
CA LYS A 344 -14.09 -2.94 -21.27
C LYS A 344 -14.15 -1.49 -20.78
N ILE A 345 -13.00 -0.84 -20.66
CA ILE A 345 -12.89 0.54 -20.19
C ILE A 345 -12.78 1.47 -21.40
N LEU A 346 -13.51 2.58 -21.41
CA LEU A 346 -13.28 3.72 -22.29
C LEU A 346 -12.69 4.87 -21.48
N PHE A 347 -11.80 5.65 -22.10
CA PHE A 347 -11.41 6.97 -21.60
C PHE A 347 -11.69 8.00 -22.69
N VAL A 348 -12.46 9.05 -22.38
CA VAL A 348 -12.93 10.07 -23.33
C VAL A 348 -12.34 11.43 -22.96
N TYR A 349 -11.70 12.12 -23.90
CA TYR A 349 -10.94 13.35 -23.62
C TYR A 349 -11.04 14.41 -24.72
N SER A 350 -10.71 15.63 -24.32
CA SER A 350 -10.61 16.80 -25.17
C SER A 350 -9.32 16.78 -26.00
N ARG A 351 -9.47 16.62 -27.32
CA ARG A 351 -8.39 16.62 -28.32
C ARG A 351 -8.36 17.95 -29.07
N PHE A 352 -7.41 18.82 -28.76
CA PHE A 352 -7.30 20.19 -29.31
C PHE A 352 -6.56 20.22 -30.64
N THR A 353 -7.30 20.43 -31.72
CA THR A 353 -6.79 20.54 -33.11
C THR A 353 -6.54 21.98 -33.54
N GLY A 354 -7.09 22.98 -32.82
CA GLY A 354 -6.98 24.41 -33.16
C GLY A 354 -5.88 25.20 -32.44
N GLY A 355 -5.02 24.55 -31.64
CA GLY A 355 -3.96 25.20 -30.86
C GLY A 355 -4.11 25.07 -29.33
N MET A 356 -3.12 25.60 -28.60
CA MET A 356 -2.94 25.46 -27.14
C MET A 356 -3.96 26.17 -26.23
N SER A 357 -4.97 26.86 -26.79
CA SER A 357 -5.89 27.69 -26.02
C SER A 357 -7.13 26.91 -25.58
N ASP A 358 -7.66 27.21 -24.39
CA ASP A 358 -8.98 26.74 -23.92
C ASP A 358 -10.16 27.29 -24.76
N HIS A 359 -9.86 28.05 -25.81
CA HIS A 359 -10.81 28.62 -26.77
C HIS A 359 -10.51 28.18 -28.21
N ALA A 360 -9.50 27.33 -28.41
CA ALA A 360 -9.20 26.69 -29.67
C ALA A 360 -10.20 25.56 -29.96
N ALA A 361 -10.29 25.15 -31.23
CA ALA A 361 -11.07 24.00 -31.63
C ALA A 361 -10.56 22.72 -30.97
N ALA A 362 -11.47 21.97 -30.34
CA ALA A 362 -11.27 20.59 -29.92
C ALA A 362 -12.41 19.68 -30.38
N GLN A 363 -12.21 18.38 -30.18
CA GLN A 363 -13.16 17.29 -30.39
C GLN A 363 -13.09 16.34 -29.20
N LEU A 364 -14.16 15.60 -28.90
CA LEU A 364 -14.11 14.54 -27.90
C LEU A 364 -13.83 13.20 -28.59
N VAL A 365 -12.75 12.55 -28.19
CA VAL A 365 -12.32 11.24 -28.73
C VAL A 365 -12.12 10.25 -27.58
N SER A 366 -12.15 8.94 -27.88
CA SER A 366 -11.95 7.89 -26.89
C SER A 366 -10.78 6.96 -27.18
N ARG A 367 -10.03 6.62 -26.13
CA ARG A 367 -9.17 5.43 -26.01
C ARG A 367 -9.95 4.30 -25.35
N SER A 368 -9.44 3.06 -25.41
CA SER A 368 -10.06 1.95 -24.70
C SER A 368 -9.07 0.87 -24.25
N SER A 369 -9.30 0.31 -23.05
CA SER A 369 -8.55 -0.81 -22.47
C SER A 369 -9.48 -2.02 -22.29
N SER A 370 -8.94 -3.23 -22.43
CA SER A 370 -9.70 -4.49 -22.23
C SER A 370 -9.06 -5.39 -21.15
N ASP A 371 -8.16 -4.83 -20.33
CA ASP A 371 -7.26 -5.54 -19.43
C ASP A 371 -7.02 -4.82 -18.08
N GLY A 372 -8.03 -4.08 -17.61
CA GLY A 372 -7.95 -3.33 -16.35
C GLY A 372 -7.09 -2.06 -16.41
N GLY A 373 -6.96 -1.44 -17.59
CA GLY A 373 -6.20 -0.21 -17.80
C GLY A 373 -4.68 -0.39 -17.91
N ARG A 374 -4.19 -1.63 -18.15
CA ARG A 374 -2.77 -1.93 -18.36
C ARG A 374 -2.31 -1.55 -19.77
N THR A 375 -3.10 -1.88 -20.79
CA THR A 375 -2.85 -1.51 -22.19
C THR A 375 -4.07 -0.83 -22.80
N TRP A 376 -3.83 -0.02 -23.83
CA TRP A 376 -4.84 0.85 -24.44
C TRP A 376 -4.75 0.83 -25.96
N SER A 377 -5.90 0.99 -26.63
CA SER A 377 -6.01 0.93 -28.10
C SER A 377 -5.27 2.05 -28.82
N ASP A 378 -4.41 1.68 -29.78
CA ASP A 378 -3.55 2.59 -30.58
C ASP A 378 -4.34 3.61 -31.41
N THR A 379 -5.57 3.30 -31.77
CA THR A 379 -6.45 4.16 -32.55
C THR A 379 -7.42 4.97 -31.69
N GLU A 380 -7.65 6.22 -32.09
CA GLU A 380 -8.67 7.09 -31.49
C GLU A 380 -10.01 6.88 -32.16
N ARG A 381 -11.09 6.91 -31.39
CA ARG A 381 -12.46 6.96 -31.91
C ARG A 381 -13.08 8.32 -31.61
N LEU A 382 -13.46 9.07 -32.65
CA LEU A 382 -14.25 10.30 -32.50
C LEU A 382 -15.63 9.97 -31.92
N LEU A 383 -16.02 10.68 -30.85
CA LEU A 383 -17.35 10.60 -30.24
C LEU A 383 -18.18 11.87 -30.46
N VAL A 384 -17.57 13.05 -30.29
CA VAL A 384 -18.24 14.35 -30.51
C VAL A 384 -17.36 15.27 -31.34
N ASP A 385 -17.88 15.71 -32.48
CA ASP A 385 -17.33 16.84 -33.23
C ASP A 385 -17.95 18.16 -32.77
N ARG A 386 -17.17 19.25 -32.78
CA ARG A 386 -17.67 20.58 -32.38
C ARG A 386 -18.66 21.21 -33.37
N GLY A 387 -18.65 20.80 -34.64
CA GLY A 387 -19.45 21.41 -35.71
C GLY A 387 -19.19 22.92 -35.84
N GLU A 388 -20.24 23.71 -35.61
CA GLU A 388 -20.17 25.19 -35.61
C GLU A 388 -19.74 25.78 -34.25
N ALA A 389 -19.67 24.98 -33.17
CA ALA A 389 -19.21 25.46 -31.86
C ALA A 389 -17.72 25.83 -31.90
N LEU A 390 -17.33 26.82 -31.10
CA LEU A 390 -15.94 27.27 -30.97
C LEU A 390 -15.07 26.16 -30.35
N ASN A 391 -15.57 25.49 -29.32
CA ASN A 391 -14.89 24.41 -28.60
C ASN A 391 -15.90 23.42 -27.97
N VAL A 392 -15.52 22.15 -27.85
CA VAL A 392 -16.18 21.13 -27.00
C VAL A 392 -15.11 20.45 -26.14
N MET A 393 -15.25 20.50 -24.82
CA MET A 393 -14.20 20.09 -23.87
C MET A 393 -14.77 19.73 -22.48
N SER A 394 -13.91 19.40 -21.51
CA SER A 394 -14.26 19.16 -20.09
C SER A 394 -15.32 18.09 -19.89
N VAL A 395 -14.89 16.83 -20.00
CA VAL A 395 -15.76 15.64 -20.01
C VAL A 395 -16.14 15.19 -18.59
N SER A 396 -17.40 14.86 -18.34
CA SER A 396 -17.77 13.92 -17.28
C SER A 396 -18.61 12.77 -17.83
N LEU A 397 -18.38 11.56 -17.33
CA LEU A 397 -19.07 10.34 -17.72
C LEU A 397 -19.75 9.71 -16.51
N LEU A 398 -21.00 9.26 -16.69
CA LEU A 398 -21.77 8.71 -15.59
C LEU A 398 -22.69 7.58 -16.09
N ARG A 399 -22.61 6.40 -15.46
CA ARG A 399 -23.62 5.36 -15.66
C ARG A 399 -24.80 5.65 -14.74
N LEU A 400 -25.96 5.92 -15.33
CA LEU A 400 -27.18 6.18 -14.58
C LEU A 400 -27.77 4.89 -14.00
N GLN A 401 -28.55 5.01 -12.93
CA GLN A 401 -29.29 3.91 -12.30
C GLN A 401 -30.22 3.15 -13.28
N ASP A 402 -30.72 3.81 -14.33
CA ASP A 402 -31.52 3.17 -15.41
C ASP A 402 -30.67 2.36 -16.42
N GLY A 403 -29.35 2.37 -16.26
CA GLY A 403 -28.39 1.62 -17.06
C GLY A 403 -27.86 2.34 -18.31
N ARG A 404 -28.35 3.54 -18.64
CA ARG A 404 -27.76 4.44 -19.65
C ARG A 404 -26.38 4.92 -19.23
N ILE A 405 -25.59 5.37 -20.20
CA ILE A 405 -24.38 6.18 -19.97
C ILE A 405 -24.71 7.62 -20.38
N ALA A 406 -24.46 8.57 -19.50
CA ALA A 406 -24.49 10.01 -19.78
C ALA A 406 -23.07 10.51 -20.04
N LEU A 407 -22.92 11.37 -21.06
CA LEU A 407 -21.70 12.07 -21.42
C LEU A 407 -21.97 13.57 -21.31
N PHE A 408 -21.45 14.17 -20.26
CA PHE A 408 -21.48 15.60 -19.99
C PHE A 408 -20.23 16.26 -20.60
N TYR A 409 -20.39 17.44 -21.21
CA TYR A 409 -19.26 18.23 -21.67
C TYR A 409 -19.59 19.71 -21.78
N LEU A 410 -18.57 20.58 -21.66
CA LEU A 410 -18.68 22.01 -21.95
C LEU A 410 -18.75 22.24 -23.46
N LYS A 411 -19.84 22.87 -23.91
CA LYS A 411 -20.04 23.40 -25.26
C LYS A 411 -19.82 24.90 -25.22
N LYS A 412 -18.89 25.41 -26.03
CA LYS A 412 -18.56 26.84 -26.12
C LYS A 412 -18.93 27.39 -27.50
N THR A 413 -19.81 28.40 -27.55
CA THR A 413 -20.19 29.04 -28.83
C THR A 413 -19.43 30.34 -29.07
N SER A 414 -19.00 31.01 -28.00
CA SER A 414 -18.30 32.30 -28.05
C SER A 414 -17.43 32.50 -26.81
N LEU A 415 -16.72 33.62 -26.72
CA LEU A 415 -15.93 33.95 -25.53
C LEU A 415 -16.77 34.17 -24.26
N ALA A 416 -18.09 34.38 -24.39
CA ALA A 416 -19.01 34.69 -23.29
C ALA A 416 -20.15 33.65 -23.09
N ASP A 417 -20.20 32.59 -23.90
CA ASP A 417 -21.16 31.49 -23.77
C ASP A 417 -20.40 30.15 -23.78
N CYS A 418 -20.34 29.53 -22.61
CA CYS A 418 -19.67 28.28 -22.31
C CYS A 418 -20.54 27.56 -21.27
N ARG A 419 -21.20 26.47 -21.64
CA ARG A 419 -22.21 25.80 -20.80
C ARG A 419 -22.12 24.28 -20.91
N PRO A 420 -22.42 23.52 -19.84
CA PRO A 420 -22.50 22.08 -19.93
C PRO A 420 -23.72 21.65 -20.74
N VAL A 421 -23.53 20.60 -21.54
CA VAL A 421 -24.57 19.86 -22.26
C VAL A 421 -24.37 18.36 -22.02
N VAL A 422 -25.40 17.56 -22.27
CA VAL A 422 -25.37 16.11 -22.02
C VAL A 422 -25.90 15.29 -23.21
N CYS A 423 -25.19 14.23 -23.56
CA CYS A 423 -25.63 13.19 -24.49
C CYS A 423 -25.85 11.87 -23.75
N TYR A 424 -26.77 11.03 -24.23
CA TYR A 424 -27.05 9.71 -23.64
C TYR A 424 -26.74 8.57 -24.61
N SER A 425 -26.25 7.46 -24.08
CA SER A 425 -26.10 6.18 -24.77
C SER A 425 -26.87 5.08 -24.03
N SER A 426 -27.68 4.32 -24.77
CA SER A 426 -28.39 3.15 -24.27
C SER A 426 -27.79 1.83 -24.79
N ASP A 427 -26.65 1.88 -25.48
CA ASP A 427 -26.08 0.75 -26.23
C ASP A 427 -24.61 0.44 -25.90
N GLU A 428 -24.16 0.89 -24.71
CA GLU A 428 -22.77 0.82 -24.22
C GLU A 428 -21.80 1.68 -25.06
N ALA A 429 -22.10 2.97 -25.15
CA ALA A 429 -21.31 4.02 -25.80
C ALA A 429 -21.03 3.78 -27.30
N LYS A 430 -21.89 3.01 -27.99
CA LYS A 430 -21.77 2.80 -29.45
C LYS A 430 -22.43 3.95 -30.21
N THR A 431 -23.58 4.41 -29.77
CA THR A 431 -24.26 5.61 -30.28
C THR A 431 -24.63 6.56 -29.14
N TRP A 432 -24.84 7.83 -29.49
CA TRP A 432 -25.19 8.91 -28.57
C TRP A 432 -26.39 9.70 -29.11
N THR A 433 -27.25 10.20 -28.22
CA THR A 433 -28.27 11.18 -28.59
C THR A 433 -27.63 12.50 -29.06
N PRO A 434 -28.39 13.38 -29.74
CA PRO A 434 -28.07 14.80 -29.78
C PRO A 434 -27.91 15.37 -28.36
N PRO A 435 -27.10 16.44 -28.16
CA PRO A 435 -26.89 17.05 -26.86
C PRO A 435 -28.13 17.80 -26.37
N ALA A 436 -28.54 17.51 -25.13
CA ALA A 436 -29.50 18.30 -24.38
C ALA A 436 -28.80 19.46 -23.65
N GLU A 437 -29.47 20.62 -23.59
CA GLU A 437 -28.97 21.81 -22.89
C GLU A 437 -29.39 21.75 -21.41
N ILE A 438 -28.43 21.79 -20.48
CA ILE A 438 -28.68 21.74 -19.03
C ILE A 438 -29.08 23.12 -18.49
N ILE A 439 -28.49 24.18 -19.06
CA ILE A 439 -28.69 25.57 -18.63
C ILE A 439 -29.67 26.25 -19.61
N PRO A 440 -30.79 26.82 -19.13
CA PRO A 440 -31.78 27.51 -19.97
C PRO A 440 -31.20 28.62 -20.86
N ALA A 441 -31.88 28.94 -21.97
CA ALA A 441 -31.39 29.89 -22.97
C ALA A 441 -31.37 31.35 -22.47
N GLU A 442 -32.28 31.67 -21.55
CA GLU A 442 -32.30 32.91 -20.76
C GLU A 442 -31.11 33.01 -19.78
N HIS A 443 -30.51 31.89 -19.40
CA HIS A 443 -29.38 31.79 -18.48
C HIS A 443 -28.02 31.68 -19.20
N VAL A 444 -27.92 32.05 -20.48
CA VAL A 444 -26.67 32.03 -21.25
C VAL A 444 -25.61 32.95 -20.63
N ALA A 445 -24.52 32.34 -20.15
CA ALA A 445 -23.33 32.98 -19.60
C ALA A 445 -22.11 32.02 -19.64
N TYR A 446 -21.04 32.34 -18.90
CA TYR A 446 -19.84 31.53 -18.81
C TYR A 446 -19.85 30.64 -17.56
N TYR A 447 -20.14 29.36 -17.73
CA TYR A 447 -20.12 28.33 -16.68
C TYR A 447 -18.95 27.35 -16.91
N VAL A 448 -18.26 27.02 -15.82
CA VAL A 448 -17.18 26.02 -15.81
C VAL A 448 -17.65 24.80 -15.01
N LEU A 449 -17.92 23.71 -15.73
CA LEU A 449 -17.89 22.34 -15.23
C LEU A 449 -16.47 21.82 -15.46
N ASN A 450 -15.81 21.31 -14.41
CA ASN A 450 -14.53 20.61 -14.58
C ASN A 450 -14.79 19.15 -15.01
N ASN A 451 -13.81 18.50 -15.62
CA ASN A 451 -13.89 17.08 -15.96
C ASN A 451 -14.13 16.22 -14.71
N ASP A 452 -14.77 15.06 -14.84
CA ASP A 452 -14.92 14.10 -13.72
C ASP A 452 -15.70 14.67 -12.49
N ARG A 453 -16.80 15.44 -12.67
CA ARG A 453 -17.49 16.11 -11.52
C ARG A 453 -19.00 15.89 -11.40
N VAL A 454 -19.63 15.07 -12.25
CA VAL A 454 -21.09 14.90 -12.25
C VAL A 454 -21.49 13.58 -11.57
N VAL A 455 -22.36 13.68 -10.56
CA VAL A 455 -22.82 12.53 -9.76
C VAL A 455 -24.30 12.25 -9.97
N GLN A 456 -24.73 11.02 -9.67
CA GLN A 456 -26.12 10.69 -9.39
C GLN A 456 -26.20 10.21 -7.93
N LEU A 457 -27.07 10.83 -7.15
CA LEU A 457 -27.26 10.55 -5.73
C LEU A 457 -27.98 9.22 -5.51
N SER A 458 -27.95 8.73 -4.27
CA SER A 458 -28.73 7.58 -3.81
C SER A 458 -30.24 7.73 -4.09
N SER A 459 -30.77 8.95 -4.03
CA SER A 459 -32.16 9.32 -4.37
C SER A 459 -32.51 9.15 -5.86
N GLY A 460 -31.51 9.03 -6.74
CA GLY A 460 -31.68 9.03 -8.19
C GLY A 460 -31.55 10.42 -8.85
N ARG A 461 -31.46 11.50 -8.08
CA ARG A 461 -31.18 12.85 -8.58
C ARG A 461 -29.80 12.94 -9.21
N ILE A 462 -29.68 13.56 -10.38
CA ILE A 462 -28.38 13.89 -11.02
C ILE A 462 -27.98 15.32 -10.61
N VAL A 463 -26.72 15.54 -10.23
CA VAL A 463 -26.21 16.86 -9.81
C VAL A 463 -24.94 17.25 -10.57
N VAL A 464 -24.98 18.43 -11.22
CA VAL A 464 -23.92 19.00 -12.04
C VAL A 464 -23.38 20.28 -11.38
N PRO A 465 -22.17 20.26 -10.77
CA PRO A 465 -21.58 21.43 -10.12
C PRO A 465 -20.90 22.35 -11.14
N VAL A 466 -21.12 23.67 -11.03
CA VAL A 466 -20.54 24.67 -11.94
C VAL A 466 -20.11 25.95 -11.23
N ALA A 467 -19.05 26.59 -11.76
CA ALA A 467 -18.67 27.96 -11.40
C ALA A 467 -19.10 28.96 -12.50
N LEU A 468 -19.91 29.96 -12.13
CA LEU A 468 -20.36 31.05 -13.00
C LEU A 468 -19.38 32.23 -12.98
N HIS A 469 -18.85 32.61 -14.14
CA HIS A 469 -17.92 33.72 -14.35
C HIS A 469 -18.57 34.94 -15.01
N GLY A 470 -19.43 35.62 -14.26
CA GLY A 470 -20.08 36.87 -14.66
C GLY A 470 -21.47 37.04 -14.04
N ASN A 471 -22.33 37.77 -14.75
CA ASN A 471 -23.77 37.86 -14.49
C ASN A 471 -24.54 37.29 -15.69
N VAL A 472 -25.67 36.63 -15.44
CA VAL A 472 -26.58 36.17 -16.49
C VAL A 472 -27.05 37.35 -17.35
N GLY A 473 -26.97 37.21 -18.67
CA GLY A 473 -27.36 38.24 -19.65
C GLY A 473 -26.34 39.37 -19.88
N GLU A 474 -25.46 39.69 -18.92
CA GLU A 474 -24.49 40.80 -19.05
C GLU A 474 -23.16 40.37 -19.66
N LYS A 475 -23.09 40.32 -21.00
CA LYS A 475 -21.87 39.94 -21.77
C LYS A 475 -20.65 40.86 -21.60
N SER A 476 -20.72 41.90 -20.77
CA SER A 476 -19.69 42.92 -20.55
C SER A 476 -19.06 42.93 -19.15
N GLN A 477 -19.59 42.16 -18.19
CA GLN A 477 -19.05 42.09 -16.82
C GLN A 477 -18.65 40.65 -16.46
N THR A 478 -17.37 40.33 -16.63
CA THR A 478 -16.80 39.01 -16.28
C THR A 478 -16.27 38.99 -14.86
N ASP A 479 -16.77 38.06 -14.04
CA ASP A 479 -16.38 37.90 -12.65
C ASP A 479 -15.46 36.67 -12.49
N TRP A 480 -14.16 36.87 -12.72
CA TRP A 480 -13.17 35.77 -12.70
C TRP A 480 -12.94 35.15 -11.32
N ALA A 481 -13.37 35.79 -10.24
CA ALA A 481 -13.40 35.16 -8.92
C ALA A 481 -14.48 34.08 -8.83
N GLY A 482 -15.55 34.16 -9.63
CA GLY A 482 -16.55 33.09 -9.75
C GLY A 482 -17.57 33.02 -8.61
N LYS A 483 -18.66 32.30 -8.88
CA LYS A 483 -19.75 31.98 -7.94
C LYS A 483 -20.19 30.54 -8.20
N LEU A 484 -20.33 29.73 -7.16
CA LEU A 484 -20.69 28.30 -7.27
C LEU A 484 -22.20 28.11 -7.31
N THR A 485 -22.68 27.14 -8.08
CA THR A 485 -24.08 26.71 -8.13
C THR A 485 -24.13 25.29 -8.70
N THR A 486 -25.18 24.54 -8.40
CA THR A 486 -25.45 23.24 -9.01
C THR A 486 -26.65 23.33 -9.94
N TYR A 487 -26.67 22.48 -10.97
CA TYR A 487 -27.88 22.15 -11.72
C TYR A 487 -28.29 20.71 -11.39
N GLN A 488 -29.59 20.47 -11.22
CA GLN A 488 -30.17 19.21 -10.77
C GLN A 488 -31.16 18.65 -11.79
N SER A 489 -31.33 17.34 -11.82
CA SER A 489 -32.39 16.67 -12.57
C SER A 489 -32.94 15.45 -11.81
N ASP A 490 -34.25 15.45 -11.60
CA ASP A 490 -35.00 14.41 -10.88
C ASP A 490 -35.73 13.43 -11.82
N ASP A 491 -35.66 13.64 -13.14
CA ASP A 491 -36.36 12.84 -14.17
C ASP A 491 -35.40 12.08 -15.11
N GLY A 492 -34.16 11.85 -14.66
CA GLY A 492 -33.13 11.15 -15.43
C GLY A 492 -32.48 12.01 -16.52
N GLY A 493 -32.47 13.33 -16.34
CA GLY A 493 -31.77 14.28 -17.20
C GLY A 493 -32.61 14.90 -18.32
N VAL A 494 -33.94 14.82 -18.25
CA VAL A 494 -34.86 15.37 -19.26
C VAL A 494 -35.20 16.83 -18.97
N GLN A 495 -35.38 17.19 -17.69
CA GLN A 495 -35.52 18.56 -17.21
C GLN A 495 -34.43 18.89 -16.19
N TRP A 496 -34.06 20.17 -16.15
CA TRP A 496 -32.98 20.68 -15.30
C TRP A 496 -33.40 21.98 -14.63
N HIS A 497 -33.17 22.07 -13.32
CA HIS A 497 -33.26 23.32 -12.54
C HIS A 497 -31.89 23.66 -11.92
N ALA A 498 -31.79 24.82 -11.27
CA ALA A 498 -30.58 25.30 -10.61
C ALA A 498 -30.80 25.45 -9.10
N SER A 499 -29.72 25.33 -8.33
CA SER A 499 -29.72 25.59 -6.89
C SER A 499 -30.20 27.01 -6.55
N GLN A 500 -30.91 27.12 -5.43
CA GLN A 500 -31.39 28.40 -4.90
C GLN A 500 -30.23 29.28 -4.41
N THR A 501 -29.13 28.66 -3.97
CA THR A 501 -27.87 29.36 -3.64
C THR A 501 -27.01 29.58 -4.89
N LEU A 502 -26.49 30.80 -5.04
CA LEU A 502 -25.37 31.15 -5.93
C LEU A 502 -24.21 31.68 -5.07
N GLN A 503 -23.26 30.81 -4.72
CA GLN A 503 -22.34 31.00 -3.60
C GLN A 503 -21.00 31.65 -4.00
N PRO A 504 -20.70 32.89 -3.58
CA PRO A 504 -19.34 33.42 -3.56
C PRO A 504 -18.55 32.85 -2.36
N ALA A 505 -17.28 32.50 -2.57
CA ALA A 505 -16.40 32.06 -1.48
C ALA A 505 -15.67 33.25 -0.83
N HIS A 506 -15.46 33.16 0.48
CA HIS A 506 -14.70 34.14 1.27
C HIS A 506 -13.75 33.41 2.24
N ALA A 507 -12.60 34.01 2.50
CA ALA A 507 -11.65 33.56 3.51
C ALA A 507 -12.13 33.96 4.94
N PRO A 508 -11.53 33.42 6.01
CA PRO A 508 -11.94 33.71 7.40
C PRO A 508 -11.87 35.19 7.83
N ASP A 509 -11.13 36.04 7.10
CA ASP A 509 -11.08 37.49 7.31
C ASP A 509 -12.22 38.26 6.59
N GLY A 510 -13.08 37.56 5.87
CA GLY A 510 -14.14 38.12 5.04
C GLY A 510 -13.69 38.60 3.65
N SER A 511 -12.42 38.44 3.29
CA SER A 511 -11.95 38.76 1.94
C SER A 511 -12.49 37.75 0.92
N ARG A 512 -12.84 38.22 -0.29
CA ARG A 512 -13.39 37.34 -1.34
C ARG A 512 -12.27 36.57 -2.01
N VAL A 513 -12.41 35.24 -2.06
CA VAL A 513 -11.49 34.33 -2.76
C VAL A 513 -12.09 33.87 -4.08
N HIS A 514 -11.24 33.34 -4.97
CA HIS A 514 -11.68 32.64 -6.16
C HIS A 514 -12.38 31.34 -5.78
N ALA A 515 -13.46 31.01 -6.47
CA ALA A 515 -14.18 29.75 -6.41
C ALA A 515 -14.38 29.23 -7.84
N GLN A 516 -13.64 28.18 -8.19
CA GLN A 516 -13.55 27.65 -9.56
C GLN A 516 -13.55 26.12 -9.56
N GLU A 517 -13.91 25.52 -10.70
CA GLU A 517 -13.73 24.08 -10.98
C GLU A 517 -14.25 23.16 -9.84
N PRO A 518 -15.51 23.31 -9.39
CA PRO A 518 -16.05 22.56 -8.26
C PRO A 518 -16.25 21.07 -8.58
N GLY A 519 -16.13 20.24 -7.55
CA GLY A 519 -16.59 18.86 -7.50
C GLY A 519 -17.56 18.62 -6.37
N ILE A 520 -18.29 17.51 -6.42
CA ILE A 520 -19.33 17.16 -5.47
C ILE A 520 -19.33 15.65 -5.20
N LEU A 521 -19.62 15.24 -3.97
CA LEU A 521 -19.89 13.84 -3.62
C LEU A 521 -20.94 13.72 -2.50
N GLU A 522 -21.56 12.56 -2.42
CA GLU A 522 -22.53 12.19 -1.39
C GLU A 522 -21.81 11.50 -0.23
N LEU A 523 -22.01 12.01 0.99
CA LEU A 523 -21.51 11.44 2.23
C LEU A 523 -22.40 10.27 2.68
N ASN A 524 -21.89 9.36 3.52
CA ASN A 524 -22.66 8.21 4.03
C ASN A 524 -23.87 8.63 4.89
N SER A 525 -23.92 9.90 5.29
CA SER A 525 -25.05 10.57 5.95
C SER A 525 -26.15 11.07 4.99
N GLY A 526 -25.98 10.94 3.67
CA GLY A 526 -26.85 11.54 2.64
C GLY A 526 -26.61 13.03 2.39
N ARG A 527 -25.76 13.67 3.21
CA ARG A 527 -25.32 15.05 3.05
C ARG A 527 -24.42 15.18 1.83
N LEU A 528 -24.50 16.27 1.08
CA LEU A 528 -23.58 16.54 -0.04
C LEU A 528 -22.40 17.41 0.41
N MET A 529 -21.20 17.06 -0.03
CA MET A 529 -19.99 17.88 0.09
C MET A 529 -19.59 18.39 -1.29
N MET A 530 -19.43 19.70 -1.44
CA MET A 530 -18.80 20.32 -2.62
C MET A 530 -17.42 20.83 -2.24
N TRP A 531 -16.38 20.45 -3.00
CA TRP A 531 -15.04 21.02 -2.90
C TRP A 531 -14.73 21.87 -4.14
N PHE A 532 -13.82 22.84 -4.03
CA PHE A 532 -13.46 23.72 -5.14
C PHE A 532 -12.09 24.38 -4.98
N ARG A 533 -11.52 24.75 -6.14
CA ARG A 533 -10.23 25.43 -6.29
C ARG A 533 -10.34 26.89 -5.88
N THR A 534 -9.32 27.37 -5.15
CA THR A 534 -9.20 28.79 -4.76
C THR A 534 -7.86 29.43 -5.12
N ASN A 535 -7.71 30.71 -4.77
CA ASN A 535 -6.42 31.43 -4.73
C ASN A 535 -5.90 31.68 -3.30
N ALA A 536 -6.47 31.02 -2.28
CA ALA A 536 -6.10 31.18 -0.88
C ALA A 536 -4.93 30.28 -0.43
N GLY A 537 -4.41 29.40 -1.30
CA GLY A 537 -3.34 28.45 -0.97
C GLY A 537 -3.83 27.08 -0.47
N GLU A 538 -5.11 26.77 -0.66
CA GLU A 538 -5.76 25.50 -0.30
C GLU A 538 -7.07 25.30 -1.08
N GLN A 539 -7.58 24.07 -1.13
CA GLN A 539 -8.96 23.79 -1.55
C GLN A 539 -9.94 24.24 -0.46
N TYR A 540 -11.10 24.74 -0.87
CA TYR A 540 -12.22 25.07 0.01
C TYR A 540 -13.38 24.10 -0.23
N GLN A 541 -14.29 24.03 0.73
CA GLN A 541 -15.46 23.17 0.72
C GLN A 541 -16.71 23.90 1.25
N CYS A 542 -17.89 23.40 0.88
CA CYS A 542 -19.17 23.72 1.49
C CYS A 542 -20.10 22.49 1.42
N PHE A 543 -21.24 22.54 2.11
CA PHE A 543 -22.15 21.40 2.23
C PHE A 543 -23.60 21.78 1.91
N SER A 544 -24.39 20.78 1.52
CA SER A 544 -25.84 20.85 1.37
C SER A 544 -26.48 19.69 2.16
N ASP A 545 -27.55 20.03 2.89
CA ASP A 545 -28.37 19.11 3.67
C ASP A 545 -29.74 18.84 3.00
N ASP A 546 -29.87 19.24 1.73
CA ASP A 546 -31.13 19.26 0.95
C ASP A 546 -30.91 18.88 -0.53
N GLU A 547 -30.08 17.85 -0.78
CA GLU A 547 -29.76 17.32 -2.12
C GLU A 547 -29.32 18.39 -3.15
N GLY A 548 -28.59 19.40 -2.67
CA GLY A 548 -28.00 20.48 -3.45
C GLY A 548 -28.90 21.69 -3.71
N GLU A 549 -30.13 21.73 -3.20
CA GLU A 549 -31.03 22.87 -3.36
C GLU A 549 -30.45 24.16 -2.77
N THR A 550 -29.89 24.08 -1.56
CA THR A 550 -29.16 25.17 -0.90
C THR A 550 -27.77 24.74 -0.46
N TRP A 551 -26.84 25.70 -0.47
CA TRP A 551 -25.44 25.50 -0.09
C TRP A 551 -25.07 26.38 1.10
N GLY A 552 -24.41 25.77 2.08
CA GLY A 552 -23.92 26.43 3.29
C GLY A 552 -22.67 27.29 3.09
N ALA A 553 -22.13 27.79 4.20
CA ALA A 553 -20.93 28.63 4.19
C ALA A 553 -19.70 27.89 3.64
N THR A 554 -18.83 28.64 2.96
CA THR A 554 -17.56 28.13 2.43
C THR A 554 -16.47 28.15 3.50
N GLN A 555 -15.73 27.06 3.64
CA GLN A 555 -14.63 26.91 4.62
C GLN A 555 -13.41 26.22 4.00
N PRO A 556 -12.21 26.38 4.57
CA PRO A 556 -11.05 25.56 4.25
C PRO A 556 -11.30 24.04 4.30
N MET A 557 -10.57 23.28 3.47
CA MET A 557 -10.61 21.82 3.43
C MET A 557 -9.36 21.16 4.03
N GLY A 558 -8.32 21.92 4.39
CA GLY A 558 -7.04 21.41 4.87
C GLY A 558 -6.11 20.86 3.77
N LEU A 559 -6.60 20.72 2.52
CA LEU A 559 -5.82 20.33 1.35
C LEU A 559 -5.05 21.53 0.79
N ALA A 560 -3.85 21.78 1.33
CA ALA A 560 -2.94 22.84 0.90
C ALA A 560 -2.56 22.70 -0.58
N SER A 561 -2.81 23.73 -1.38
CA SER A 561 -2.78 23.65 -2.85
C SER A 561 -2.46 24.98 -3.53
N PRO A 562 -1.92 24.98 -4.76
CA PRO A 562 -1.95 26.16 -5.63
C PRO A 562 -3.38 26.39 -6.17
N THR A 563 -3.56 27.41 -7.00
CA THR A 563 -4.78 27.60 -7.79
C THR A 563 -4.85 26.55 -8.90
N SER A 564 -5.34 25.36 -8.55
CA SER A 564 -5.46 24.14 -9.34
C SER A 564 -6.61 23.28 -8.78
N PRO A 565 -7.32 22.48 -9.59
CA PRO A 565 -8.41 21.63 -9.10
C PRO A 565 -7.88 20.37 -8.41
N ALA A 566 -8.75 19.74 -7.62
CA ALA A 566 -8.59 18.39 -7.07
C ALA A 566 -9.70 17.47 -7.60
N SER A 567 -9.45 16.16 -7.68
CA SER A 567 -10.49 15.11 -7.68
C SER A 567 -10.62 14.53 -6.28
N ILE A 568 -11.84 14.16 -5.86
CA ILE A 568 -12.10 13.39 -4.65
C ILE A 568 -13.19 12.37 -4.97
N GLU A 569 -12.94 11.09 -4.71
CA GLU A 569 -13.90 10.01 -4.93
C GLU A 569 -13.91 9.00 -3.77
N ARG A 570 -14.99 8.21 -3.66
CA ARG A 570 -15.11 7.14 -2.67
C ARG A 570 -14.56 5.82 -3.22
N ILE A 571 -13.60 5.23 -2.53
CA ILE A 571 -13.01 3.92 -2.86
C ILE A 571 -14.08 2.83 -2.64
N PRO A 572 -14.57 2.12 -3.69
CA PRO A 572 -15.76 1.27 -3.55
C PRO A 572 -15.58 0.04 -2.66
N SER A 573 -14.35 -0.41 -2.44
CA SER A 573 -14.02 -1.58 -1.61
C SER A 573 -13.88 -1.30 -0.11
N THR A 574 -13.79 -0.04 0.30
CA THR A 574 -13.57 0.37 1.71
C THR A 574 -14.55 1.44 2.20
N GLY A 575 -15.08 2.27 1.30
CA GLY A 575 -15.93 3.42 1.66
C GLY A 575 -15.15 4.69 2.03
N ASP A 576 -13.81 4.60 2.12
CA ASP A 576 -12.90 5.73 2.37
C ASP A 576 -12.87 6.69 1.16
N LEU A 577 -12.47 7.95 1.37
CA LEU A 577 -12.31 8.94 0.29
C LEU A 577 -10.85 9.03 -0.17
N LEU A 578 -10.62 8.99 -1.48
CA LEU A 578 -9.34 9.25 -2.13
C LEU A 578 -9.33 10.67 -2.71
N ALA A 579 -8.43 11.53 -2.24
CA ALA A 579 -8.18 12.85 -2.82
C ALA A 579 -6.91 12.85 -3.70
N VAL A 580 -6.96 13.56 -4.82
CA VAL A 580 -5.82 13.78 -5.72
C VAL A 580 -5.70 15.28 -6.06
N TRP A 581 -4.57 15.90 -5.71
CA TRP A 581 -4.34 17.34 -5.91
C TRP A 581 -2.84 17.68 -5.98
N ASN A 582 -2.51 18.95 -6.17
CA ASN A 582 -1.12 19.42 -6.04
C ASN A 582 -0.80 19.79 -4.58
N ASP A 583 -0.15 18.89 -3.83
CA ASP A 583 0.23 19.15 -2.43
C ASP A 583 1.34 20.20 -2.31
N LEU A 584 1.05 21.28 -1.59
CA LEU A 584 2.03 22.29 -1.18
C LEU A 584 1.97 22.58 0.34
N SER A 585 1.55 21.60 1.14
CA SER A 585 1.53 21.67 2.62
C SER A 585 2.88 22.02 3.24
N HIS A 586 3.97 21.63 2.58
CA HIS A 586 5.36 21.89 2.96
C HIS A 586 5.84 23.34 2.67
N LEU A 587 4.96 24.23 2.19
CA LEU A 587 5.27 25.63 1.87
C LEU A 587 4.33 26.61 2.57
N GLU A 588 4.84 27.82 2.83
CA GLU A 588 4.04 28.97 3.26
C GLU A 588 3.07 29.42 2.16
N VAL A 589 1.92 29.98 2.53
CA VAL A 589 0.80 30.28 1.62
C VAL A 589 1.24 31.14 0.41
N GLU A 590 2.07 32.15 0.61
CA GLU A 590 2.57 33.05 -0.44
C GLU A 590 3.48 32.34 -1.45
N GLN A 591 3.98 31.15 -1.13
CA GLN A 591 4.85 30.32 -1.98
C GLN A 591 4.04 29.27 -2.77
N ARG A 592 2.77 29.01 -2.43
CA ARG A 592 1.92 27.95 -3.00
C ARG A 592 1.43 28.25 -4.42
N LYS A 593 2.37 28.25 -5.39
CA LYS A 593 2.15 28.72 -6.77
C LYS A 593 2.37 27.68 -7.86
N LEU A 594 3.09 26.60 -7.57
CA LEU A 594 3.51 25.61 -8.57
C LEU A 594 2.56 24.41 -8.60
N ARG A 595 2.18 23.94 -9.79
CA ARG A 595 1.31 22.77 -9.97
C ARG A 595 2.13 21.46 -9.99
N THR A 596 3.02 21.32 -9.00
CA THR A 596 3.88 20.15 -8.75
C THR A 596 4.31 20.14 -7.26
N PRO A 597 4.38 18.99 -6.58
CA PRO A 597 4.03 17.64 -7.06
C PRO A 597 2.53 17.49 -7.40
N LEU A 598 2.17 16.39 -8.02
CA LEU A 598 0.83 15.80 -7.92
C LEU A 598 0.90 14.72 -6.83
N ALA A 599 -0.05 14.72 -5.90
CA ALA A 599 -0.06 13.84 -4.73
C ALA A 599 -1.46 13.27 -4.47
N VAL A 600 -1.50 12.21 -3.65
CA VAL A 600 -2.71 11.52 -3.21
C VAL A 600 -2.76 11.39 -1.70
N ALA A 601 -3.96 11.37 -1.13
CA ALA A 601 -4.20 11.02 0.28
C ALA A 601 -5.56 10.33 0.44
N ILE A 602 -5.71 9.58 1.53
CA ILE A 602 -6.93 8.89 1.91
C ILE A 602 -7.53 9.57 3.15
N SER A 603 -8.85 9.62 3.24
CA SER A 603 -9.63 9.98 4.44
C SER A 603 -10.54 8.81 4.81
N GLN A 604 -10.51 8.40 6.08
CA GLN A 604 -11.38 7.35 6.64
C GLN A 604 -12.55 7.92 7.45
N ASP A 605 -12.74 9.23 7.40
CA ASP A 605 -13.65 10.00 8.26
C ASP A 605 -14.49 11.01 7.45
N GLU A 606 -14.82 10.65 6.21
CA GLU A 606 -15.67 11.43 5.30
C GLU A 606 -15.13 12.84 4.96
N GLY A 607 -13.81 12.99 4.93
CA GLY A 607 -13.08 14.20 4.52
C GLY A 607 -12.68 15.13 5.66
N GLN A 608 -12.89 14.73 6.92
CA GLN A 608 -12.54 15.54 8.10
C GLN A 608 -11.02 15.58 8.35
N SER A 609 -10.31 14.49 8.09
CA SER A 609 -8.85 14.41 8.13
C SER A 609 -8.28 13.58 6.99
N TRP A 610 -7.00 13.78 6.68
CA TRP A 610 -6.33 13.19 5.52
C TRP A 610 -4.96 12.63 5.91
N THR A 611 -4.61 11.46 5.38
CA THR A 611 -3.27 10.86 5.55
C THR A 611 -2.17 11.73 4.95
N THR A 612 -0.93 11.59 5.43
CA THR A 612 0.26 12.24 4.86
C THR A 612 0.32 12.09 3.33
N PRO A 613 0.32 13.19 2.54
CA PRO A 613 0.24 13.12 1.09
C PRO A 613 1.39 12.34 0.45
N GLN A 614 1.05 11.47 -0.50
CA GLN A 614 1.99 10.61 -1.23
C GLN A 614 2.19 11.15 -2.65
N PRO A 615 3.41 11.57 -3.05
CA PRO A 615 3.65 12.11 -4.39
C PRO A 615 3.58 11.00 -5.45
N ILE A 616 2.82 11.28 -6.51
CA ILE A 616 2.62 10.40 -7.67
C ILE A 616 3.19 10.99 -8.97
N ALA A 617 3.52 12.29 -8.99
CA ALA A 617 4.37 12.91 -10.00
C ALA A 617 5.12 14.10 -9.36
N SER A 618 6.46 14.15 -9.50
CA SER A 618 7.31 15.00 -8.63
C SER A 618 8.37 15.84 -9.37
N ASP A 619 8.26 16.04 -10.70
CA ASP A 619 9.21 16.88 -11.44
C ASP A 619 9.21 18.32 -10.89
N PRO A 620 10.36 18.91 -10.48
CA PRO A 620 10.44 20.29 -10.01
C PRO A 620 9.88 21.32 -10.99
N GLN A 621 9.99 21.03 -12.29
CA GLN A 621 9.51 21.88 -13.37
C GLN A 621 8.15 21.42 -13.88
N GLY A 622 7.56 20.38 -13.29
CA GLY A 622 6.28 19.81 -13.66
C GLY A 622 5.10 20.78 -13.51
N TRP A 623 4.02 20.43 -14.19
CA TRP A 623 2.74 21.13 -14.17
C TRP A 623 1.64 20.10 -14.41
N TYR A 624 0.88 19.76 -13.35
CA TYR A 624 -0.07 18.64 -13.34
C TYR A 624 -1.46 19.08 -12.89
N CYS A 625 -2.49 18.83 -13.68
CA CYS A 625 -3.88 19.28 -13.44
C CYS A 625 -4.93 18.33 -14.01
N TYR A 626 -6.20 18.65 -13.77
CA TYR A 626 -7.37 18.05 -14.45
C TYR A 626 -7.35 16.52 -14.39
N THR A 627 -7.45 16.03 -13.17
CA THR A 627 -7.44 14.61 -12.82
C THR A 627 -8.80 13.98 -13.11
N ALA A 628 -8.80 12.68 -13.47
CA ALA A 628 -9.98 11.83 -13.47
C ALA A 628 -9.65 10.49 -12.79
N ILE A 629 -10.57 9.95 -12.00
CA ILE A 629 -10.40 8.71 -11.23
C ILE A 629 -11.37 7.64 -11.77
N ASP A 630 -11.01 6.36 -11.64
CA ASP A 630 -11.91 5.20 -11.83
C ASP A 630 -11.32 4.00 -11.06
N PHE A 631 -12.16 3.00 -10.77
CA PHE A 631 -11.88 1.93 -9.81
C PHE A 631 -12.05 0.55 -10.44
N VAL A 632 -10.93 -0.11 -10.73
CA VAL A 632 -10.92 -1.43 -11.40
C VAL A 632 -10.78 -2.60 -10.42
N SER A 633 -11.76 -3.51 -10.47
CA SER A 633 -11.70 -4.84 -9.84
C SER A 633 -11.18 -5.86 -10.83
N GLU A 634 -10.43 -6.85 -10.35
CA GLU A 634 -9.95 -7.97 -11.17
C GLU A 634 -10.38 -9.31 -10.57
N PRO A 635 -10.59 -10.35 -11.40
CA PRO A 635 -10.70 -11.71 -10.90
C PRO A 635 -9.29 -12.23 -10.59
N LEU A 636 -8.98 -12.48 -9.32
CA LEU A 636 -7.69 -13.01 -8.89
C LEU A 636 -7.34 -14.31 -9.63
N ALA A 637 -6.15 -14.34 -10.22
CA ALA A 637 -5.74 -15.42 -11.08
C ALA A 637 -5.55 -16.73 -10.28
N GLY A 638 -6.22 -17.80 -10.73
CA GLY A 638 -5.98 -19.17 -10.26
C GLY A 638 -6.54 -19.54 -8.89
N HIS A 639 -7.33 -18.68 -8.24
CA HIS A 639 -7.92 -18.95 -6.92
C HIS A 639 -9.33 -19.55 -7.01
N ASP A 640 -9.73 -20.31 -5.98
CA ASP A 640 -11.00 -21.05 -5.95
C ASP A 640 -12.20 -20.14 -5.65
N ARG A 641 -13.40 -20.55 -6.07
CA ARG A 641 -14.66 -19.81 -5.90
C ARG A 641 -15.19 -19.80 -4.47
N SER A 642 -14.47 -20.42 -3.53
CA SER A 642 -14.73 -20.42 -2.09
C SER A 642 -14.20 -19.18 -1.36
N VAL A 643 -13.55 -18.23 -2.07
CA VAL A 643 -13.03 -16.98 -1.51
C VAL A 643 -13.93 -15.79 -1.91
N GLN A 644 -14.26 -14.91 -0.96
CA GLN A 644 -15.03 -13.67 -1.19
C GLN A 644 -14.17 -12.55 -1.82
N GLU A 645 -13.58 -12.82 -2.98
CA GLU A 645 -12.67 -11.88 -3.63
C GLU A 645 -13.31 -11.21 -4.86
N LYS A 646 -13.97 -10.08 -4.58
CA LYS A 646 -14.22 -8.98 -5.53
C LYS A 646 -13.90 -7.63 -4.88
N GLN A 647 -12.70 -7.49 -4.34
CA GLN A 647 -12.19 -6.16 -4.00
C GLN A 647 -11.85 -5.41 -5.29
N VAL A 648 -12.00 -4.08 -5.26
CA VAL A 648 -11.32 -3.20 -6.21
C VAL A 648 -9.83 -3.28 -5.90
N GLU A 649 -8.99 -3.61 -6.88
CA GLU A 649 -7.55 -3.78 -6.66
C GLU A 649 -6.75 -2.53 -7.01
N SER A 650 -7.24 -1.67 -7.90
CA SER A 650 -6.47 -0.55 -8.42
C SER A 650 -7.31 0.66 -8.83
N VAL A 651 -6.69 1.82 -8.69
CA VAL A 651 -7.16 3.11 -9.16
C VAL A 651 -6.61 3.35 -10.57
N LEU A 652 -7.47 3.69 -11.52
CA LEU A 652 -7.06 4.38 -12.74
C LEU A 652 -7.07 5.88 -12.48
N LEU A 653 -5.98 6.55 -12.86
CA LEU A 653 -5.84 7.98 -12.67
C LEU A 653 -5.33 8.62 -13.96
N ALA A 654 -6.21 9.35 -14.65
CA ALA A 654 -5.80 10.26 -15.71
C ALA A 654 -5.44 11.63 -15.11
N HIS A 655 -4.49 12.33 -15.73
CA HIS A 655 -4.20 13.74 -15.47
C HIS A 655 -3.55 14.40 -16.68
N VAL A 656 -3.66 15.72 -16.80
CA VAL A 656 -2.92 16.50 -17.80
C VAL A 656 -1.59 16.92 -17.21
N ALA A 657 -0.52 16.55 -17.91
CA ALA A 657 0.86 16.83 -17.58
C ALA A 657 1.49 17.83 -18.57
N GLY A 658 2.55 18.47 -18.08
CA GLY A 658 3.40 19.39 -18.80
C GLY A 658 4.54 19.85 -17.89
N ARG A 659 5.32 20.81 -18.38
CA ARG A 659 6.42 21.46 -17.66
C ARG A 659 6.34 22.98 -17.84
N GLN A 660 6.98 23.70 -16.94
CA GLN A 660 7.03 25.17 -16.89
C GLN A 660 7.95 25.77 -17.98
N GLN A 661 8.72 24.94 -18.70
CA GLN A 661 9.53 25.37 -19.85
C GLN A 661 8.67 25.82 -21.03
N ALA A 662 9.16 26.79 -21.81
CA ALA A 662 8.49 27.24 -23.03
C ALA A 662 8.34 26.10 -24.04
N GLY A 663 7.13 25.90 -24.57
CA GLY A 663 6.81 24.84 -25.53
C GLY A 663 6.54 23.46 -24.93
N GLN A 664 6.64 23.29 -23.60
CA GLN A 664 6.37 22.02 -22.90
C GLN A 664 5.13 22.10 -21.99
N HIS A 665 4.21 23.03 -22.26
CA HIS A 665 3.05 23.36 -21.41
C HIS A 665 2.06 22.19 -21.21
N LEU A 666 1.00 22.38 -20.40
CA LEU A 666 -0.11 21.43 -20.25
C LEU A 666 -0.68 21.03 -21.62
N ALA A 667 -0.28 19.84 -22.10
CA ALA A 667 -0.51 19.39 -23.47
C ALA A 667 -0.61 17.87 -23.61
N THR A 668 -0.28 17.12 -22.55
CA THR A 668 -0.08 15.67 -22.58
C THR A 668 -0.96 15.02 -21.52
N THR A 669 -1.93 14.20 -21.90
CA THR A 669 -2.71 13.42 -20.92
C THR A 669 -1.95 12.14 -20.56
N GLN A 670 -1.78 11.84 -19.27
CA GLN A 670 -1.12 10.64 -18.78
C GLN A 670 -2.06 9.83 -17.87
N MET A 671 -2.11 8.51 -18.06
CA MET A 671 -2.89 7.58 -17.25
C MET A 671 -1.97 6.69 -16.42
N LYS A 672 -2.26 6.52 -15.14
CA LYS A 672 -1.55 5.60 -14.23
C LYS A 672 -2.53 4.56 -13.68
N ARG A 673 -2.02 3.38 -13.31
CA ARG A 673 -2.78 2.30 -12.66
C ARG A 673 -2.12 1.95 -11.32
N LEU A 674 -2.66 2.49 -10.23
CA LEU A 674 -2.07 2.41 -8.89
C LEU A 674 -2.79 1.34 -8.06
N SER A 675 -2.06 0.42 -7.43
CA SER A 675 -2.68 -0.59 -6.54
C SER A 675 -3.21 0.06 -5.26
N ILE A 676 -4.45 -0.26 -4.88
CA ILE A 676 -5.08 0.28 -3.66
C ILE A 676 -4.36 -0.24 -2.41
N ALA A 677 -3.99 -1.52 -2.37
CA ALA A 677 -3.20 -2.08 -1.27
C ALA A 677 -1.86 -1.34 -1.08
N GLU A 678 -1.18 -0.96 -2.18
CA GLU A 678 0.05 -0.15 -2.12
C GLU A 678 -0.23 1.30 -1.71
N LEU A 679 -1.35 1.91 -2.15
CA LEU A 679 -1.78 3.24 -1.71
C LEU A 679 -2.03 3.30 -0.20
N TYR A 680 -2.76 2.34 0.37
CA TYR A 680 -2.97 2.24 1.82
C TYR A 680 -1.64 2.08 2.55
N ARG A 681 -0.78 1.16 2.07
CA ARG A 681 0.56 0.92 2.64
C ARG A 681 1.46 2.17 2.59
N ARG A 682 1.34 3.01 1.55
CA ARG A 682 2.04 4.30 1.42
C ARG A 682 1.49 5.37 2.37
N CYS A 683 0.16 5.46 2.46
CA CYS A 683 -0.53 6.40 3.35
C CYS A 683 -0.43 6.03 4.85
N GLY A 684 0.11 4.85 5.17
CA GLY A 684 0.30 4.36 6.54
C GLY A 684 -0.90 3.59 7.11
N LEU A 685 -1.89 3.29 6.28
CA LEU A 685 -3.13 2.64 6.67
C LEU A 685 -3.03 1.09 6.59
N PRO A 686 -3.58 0.34 7.56
CA PRO A 686 -3.71 -1.12 7.47
C PRO A 686 -4.49 -1.57 6.23
N TRP A 687 -4.17 -2.75 5.70
CA TRP A 687 -4.85 -3.34 4.54
C TRP A 687 -5.11 -4.85 4.71
N LEU A 688 -6.33 -5.29 4.40
CA LEU A 688 -6.73 -6.69 4.41
C LEU A 688 -6.21 -7.37 3.12
N LEU A 689 -5.18 -8.20 3.26
CA LEU A 689 -4.52 -8.87 2.13
C LEU A 689 -5.30 -10.06 1.57
N GLU A 690 -6.02 -10.76 2.45
CA GLU A 690 -6.81 -11.97 2.17
C GLU A 690 -7.79 -12.16 3.34
N SER A 691 -9.00 -12.65 3.09
CA SER A 691 -9.76 -13.41 4.09
C SER A 691 -10.40 -14.63 3.45
N ARG A 692 -10.03 -15.82 3.93
CA ARG A 692 -10.42 -17.12 3.37
C ARG A 692 -11.22 -17.93 4.39
N ARG A 693 -12.21 -18.71 3.95
CA ARG A 693 -12.81 -19.78 4.76
C ARG A 693 -11.80 -20.92 4.88
N ILE A 694 -11.51 -21.38 6.11
CA ILE A 694 -10.54 -22.47 6.36
C ILE A 694 -11.19 -23.74 6.90
N TRP A 695 -12.39 -23.66 7.48
CA TRP A 695 -13.11 -24.84 7.97
C TRP A 695 -14.62 -24.62 8.04
N ASP A 696 -15.39 -25.48 7.38
CA ASP A 696 -16.85 -25.42 7.23
C ASP A 696 -17.53 -26.80 7.37
N VAL A 697 -16.77 -27.83 7.76
CA VAL A 697 -17.22 -29.24 7.81
C VAL A 697 -18.32 -29.51 8.86
N PRO A 698 -18.26 -29.01 10.11
CA PRO A 698 -19.29 -29.25 11.10
C PRO A 698 -20.39 -28.17 11.03
N LYS A 699 -21.59 -28.48 11.53
CA LYS A 699 -22.75 -27.59 11.40
C LYS A 699 -22.57 -26.24 12.12
N HIS A 700 -21.84 -26.18 13.22
CA HIS A 700 -21.48 -24.93 13.91
C HIS A 700 -20.01 -25.01 14.34
N SER A 701 -19.20 -24.08 13.83
CA SER A 701 -17.79 -23.87 14.23
C SER A 701 -17.67 -22.55 14.98
N ALA A 702 -17.08 -22.53 16.18
CA ALA A 702 -16.97 -21.31 16.98
C ALA A 702 -15.81 -21.30 17.98
N PHE A 703 -15.54 -20.12 18.55
CA PHE A 703 -14.59 -19.91 19.66
C PHE A 703 -13.16 -20.32 19.31
N THR A 704 -12.62 -19.73 18.25
CA THR A 704 -11.34 -20.16 17.67
C THR A 704 -10.12 -19.55 18.37
N ASP A 705 -8.96 -20.15 18.16
CA ASP A 705 -7.66 -19.59 18.49
C ASP A 705 -6.59 -20.07 17.49
N LEU A 706 -5.46 -19.38 17.44
CA LEU A 706 -4.40 -19.58 16.44
C LEU A 706 -3.02 -19.49 17.08
N VAL A 707 -2.13 -20.42 16.73
CA VAL A 707 -0.71 -20.36 17.11
C VAL A 707 0.18 -20.93 16.00
N ARG A 708 1.45 -20.52 15.95
CA ARG A 708 2.49 -21.19 15.16
C ARG A 708 3.41 -22.01 16.07
N PHE A 709 3.60 -23.28 15.73
CA PHE A 709 4.37 -24.25 16.52
C PHE A 709 5.17 -25.18 15.60
N GLN A 710 6.44 -25.43 15.92
CA GLN A 710 7.37 -26.27 15.12
C GLN A 710 7.34 -25.97 13.60
N GLY A 711 7.22 -24.68 13.25
CA GLY A 711 7.20 -24.20 11.86
C GLY A 711 5.84 -24.29 11.16
N GLN A 712 4.80 -24.87 11.78
CA GLN A 712 3.45 -25.04 11.23
C GLN A 712 2.41 -24.17 11.96
N TRP A 713 1.30 -23.89 11.31
CA TRP A 713 0.11 -23.31 11.93
C TRP A 713 -0.72 -24.38 12.63
N PHE A 714 -1.28 -24.03 13.79
CA PHE A 714 -2.32 -24.79 14.49
C PHE A 714 -3.48 -23.87 14.83
N GLY A 715 -4.66 -24.23 14.36
CA GLY A 715 -5.93 -23.60 14.73
C GLY A 715 -6.73 -24.53 15.64
N VAL A 716 -7.44 -23.97 16.60
CA VAL A 716 -8.42 -24.71 17.42
C VAL A 716 -9.77 -24.00 17.36
N PHE A 717 -10.86 -24.74 17.58
CA PHE A 717 -12.22 -24.22 17.76
C PHE A 717 -13.12 -25.30 18.37
N ARG A 718 -14.29 -24.89 18.87
CA ARG A 718 -15.41 -25.80 19.14
C ARG A 718 -16.13 -26.15 17.83
N GLU A 719 -16.49 -27.42 17.68
CA GLU A 719 -17.48 -27.88 16.70
C GLU A 719 -18.69 -28.54 17.37
N GLY A 720 -19.87 -28.51 16.72
CA GLY A 720 -21.07 -29.21 17.18
C GLY A 720 -22.31 -28.92 16.32
N ALA A 721 -23.48 -29.42 16.72
CA ALA A 721 -24.75 -29.23 16.00
C ALA A 721 -25.30 -27.79 16.08
N SER A 722 -25.02 -27.05 17.15
CA SER A 722 -25.45 -25.67 17.39
C SER A 722 -24.55 -24.96 18.41
N HIS A 723 -24.75 -23.64 18.61
CA HIS A 723 -23.94 -22.80 19.52
C HIS A 723 -23.83 -23.33 20.96
N VAL A 724 -24.85 -24.04 21.44
CA VAL A 724 -24.79 -24.96 22.59
C VAL A 724 -25.40 -26.28 22.13
N SER A 725 -24.74 -27.41 22.41
CA SER A 725 -25.21 -28.73 22.00
C SER A 725 -24.45 -29.86 22.72
N PRO A 726 -25.09 -31.01 23.05
CA PRO A 726 -24.45 -32.12 23.79
C PRO A 726 -23.35 -32.90 23.03
N ASP A 727 -23.10 -32.54 21.77
CA ASP A 727 -22.08 -33.12 20.89
C ASP A 727 -20.84 -32.23 20.76
N GLY A 728 -20.73 -31.16 21.57
CA GLY A 728 -19.66 -30.18 21.49
C GLY A 728 -18.27 -30.76 21.72
N ALA A 729 -17.41 -30.62 20.72
CA ALA A 729 -16.05 -31.15 20.69
C ALA A 729 -15.03 -30.05 20.35
N LEU A 730 -13.77 -30.23 20.74
CA LEU A 730 -12.68 -29.32 20.39
C LEU A 730 -11.91 -29.89 19.19
N ARG A 731 -12.00 -29.21 18.04
CA ARG A 731 -11.28 -29.56 16.82
C ARG A 731 -9.95 -28.84 16.79
N VAL A 732 -8.87 -29.58 16.57
CA VAL A 732 -7.55 -29.03 16.22
C VAL A 732 -7.32 -29.25 14.73
N ILE A 733 -6.99 -28.18 14.00
CA ILE A 733 -6.55 -28.23 12.60
C ILE A 733 -5.11 -27.74 12.47
N SER A 734 -4.39 -28.24 11.46
CA SER A 734 -3.00 -27.85 11.19
C SER A 734 -2.78 -27.51 9.71
N SER A 735 -1.77 -26.68 9.45
CA SER A 735 -1.40 -26.24 8.10
C SER A 735 0.07 -25.82 8.04
N VAL A 736 0.75 -26.12 6.92
CA VAL A 736 2.15 -25.70 6.69
C VAL A 736 2.22 -24.29 6.10
N ASP A 737 1.31 -23.98 5.18
CA ASP A 737 1.26 -22.77 4.36
C ASP A 737 0.27 -21.71 4.88
N GLY A 738 -0.70 -22.10 5.72
CA GLY A 738 -1.82 -21.27 6.17
C GLY A 738 -3.01 -21.27 5.21
N GLN A 739 -2.92 -21.99 4.09
CA GLN A 739 -3.92 -22.06 3.03
C GLN A 739 -4.60 -23.43 2.99
N SER A 740 -3.80 -24.49 3.12
CA SER A 740 -4.18 -25.90 3.04
C SER A 740 -4.30 -26.45 4.47
N TRP A 741 -5.52 -26.71 4.93
CA TRP A 741 -5.80 -27.12 6.32
C TRP A 741 -6.28 -28.56 6.40
N GLN A 742 -5.80 -29.29 7.42
CA GLN A 742 -6.19 -30.66 7.72
C GLN A 742 -6.58 -30.83 9.20
N SER A 743 -7.40 -31.83 9.52
CA SER A 743 -7.67 -32.20 10.91
C SER A 743 -6.43 -32.80 11.56
N SER A 744 -5.99 -32.21 12.68
CA SER A 744 -4.87 -32.71 13.50
C SER A 744 -5.37 -33.58 14.66
N ALA A 745 -6.46 -33.19 15.33
CA ALA A 745 -7.07 -33.93 16.44
C ALA A 745 -8.54 -33.54 16.67
N VAL A 746 -9.27 -34.39 17.40
CA VAL A 746 -10.61 -34.10 17.93
C VAL A 746 -10.67 -34.53 19.38
N LEU A 747 -10.93 -33.59 20.29
CA LEU A 747 -11.09 -33.85 21.71
C LEU A 747 -12.60 -33.85 22.02
N THR A 748 -13.08 -34.92 22.66
CA THR A 748 -14.51 -35.13 22.95
C THR A 748 -14.70 -35.54 24.40
N HIS A 749 -15.84 -35.22 25.00
CA HIS A 749 -16.18 -35.71 26.34
C HIS A 749 -17.54 -36.42 26.36
N ALA A 750 -17.65 -37.57 27.02
CA ALA A 750 -18.86 -38.41 26.98
C ALA A 750 -20.07 -37.79 27.71
N THR A 751 -19.84 -36.79 28.57
CA THR A 751 -20.84 -36.20 29.48
C THR A 751 -20.83 -34.67 29.49
N ALA A 752 -20.14 -34.02 28.56
CA ALA A 752 -20.04 -32.55 28.49
C ALA A 752 -19.93 -32.02 27.06
N ASP A 753 -20.52 -30.84 26.85
CA ASP A 753 -20.25 -29.96 25.71
C ASP A 753 -18.89 -29.29 25.96
N LEU A 754 -17.85 -29.61 25.17
CA LEU A 754 -16.53 -28.96 25.30
C LEU A 754 -16.52 -27.62 24.56
N ARG A 755 -15.98 -26.58 25.21
CA ARG A 755 -16.15 -25.18 24.77
C ARG A 755 -14.90 -24.34 24.91
N ASP A 756 -14.91 -23.23 24.15
CA ASP A 756 -13.97 -22.11 24.19
C ASP A 756 -12.49 -22.46 24.28
N ALA A 757 -12.05 -23.38 23.41
CA ALA A 757 -10.65 -23.73 23.26
C ALA A 757 -9.74 -22.51 23.02
N LYS A 758 -8.56 -22.51 23.64
CA LYS A 758 -7.44 -21.57 23.43
C LYS A 758 -6.14 -22.36 23.33
N LEU A 759 -5.19 -21.88 22.54
CA LEU A 759 -3.87 -22.49 22.34
C LEU A 759 -2.75 -21.56 22.83
N THR A 760 -1.72 -22.16 23.41
CA THR A 760 -0.46 -21.49 23.72
C THR A 760 0.72 -22.45 23.60
N VAL A 761 1.94 -21.92 23.46
CA VAL A 761 3.17 -22.72 23.47
C VAL A 761 3.81 -22.56 24.85
N THR A 762 4.12 -23.68 25.50
CA THR A 762 4.73 -23.69 26.83
C THR A 762 6.24 -23.41 26.77
N PRO A 763 6.87 -22.97 27.88
CA PRO A 763 8.32 -22.76 27.93
C PRO A 763 9.13 -24.02 27.57
N ASP A 764 8.62 -25.22 27.86
CA ASP A 764 9.21 -26.52 27.51
C ASP A 764 8.85 -27.02 26.09
N GLN A 765 8.36 -26.13 25.22
CA GLN A 765 8.08 -26.38 23.79
C GLN A 765 7.00 -27.45 23.54
N GLN A 766 5.94 -27.45 24.35
CA GLN A 766 4.70 -28.18 24.09
C GLN A 766 3.61 -27.23 23.60
N LEU A 767 2.65 -27.73 22.83
CA LEU A 767 1.35 -27.11 22.71
C LEU A 767 0.54 -27.39 23.98
N MET A 768 -0.04 -26.34 24.55
CA MET A 768 -1.04 -26.41 25.61
C MET A 768 -2.36 -25.89 25.04
N LEU A 769 -3.40 -26.71 25.15
CA LEU A 769 -4.77 -26.38 24.80
C LEU A 769 -5.57 -26.28 26.10
N SER A 770 -6.31 -25.19 26.29
CA SER A 770 -7.20 -24.99 27.44
C SER A 770 -8.63 -24.70 27.00
N GLY A 771 -9.62 -25.13 27.77
CA GLY A 771 -11.05 -24.89 27.51
C GLY A 771 -11.91 -25.23 28.71
N ALA A 772 -13.21 -25.42 28.50
CA ALA A 772 -14.14 -25.85 29.55
C ALA A 772 -15.06 -26.98 29.10
N ALA A 773 -15.30 -27.92 30.02
CA ALA A 773 -16.36 -28.92 29.93
C ALA A 773 -17.64 -28.35 30.55
N ALA A 774 -18.69 -28.20 29.75
CA ALA A 774 -20.00 -27.75 30.19
C ALA A 774 -20.90 -28.99 30.40
N TRP A 775 -21.10 -29.38 31.66
CA TRP A 775 -21.70 -30.69 31.99
C TRP A 775 -23.13 -30.85 31.49
N HIS A 776 -23.49 -32.07 31.08
CA HIS A 776 -24.85 -32.45 30.69
C HIS A 776 -25.79 -32.55 31.90
N ASP A 777 -25.29 -33.13 33.02
CA ASP A 777 -25.92 -33.00 34.34
C ASP A 777 -25.19 -31.91 35.13
N ARG A 778 -25.93 -30.89 35.56
CA ARG A 778 -25.41 -29.71 36.27
C ARG A 778 -25.83 -29.70 37.74
N SER A 779 -26.13 -30.87 38.31
CA SER A 779 -26.66 -31.03 39.68
C SER A 779 -25.62 -30.83 40.79
N GLN A 780 -24.32 -31.03 40.50
CA GLN A 780 -23.22 -30.80 41.46
C GLN A 780 -22.53 -29.45 41.21
N HIS A 781 -22.09 -29.23 39.98
CA HIS A 781 -21.56 -27.99 39.43
C HIS A 781 -21.85 -27.98 37.92
N SER A 782 -21.77 -26.83 37.26
CA SER A 782 -22.20 -26.64 35.87
C SER A 782 -21.09 -26.68 34.82
N HIS A 783 -19.86 -26.27 35.18
CA HIS A 783 -18.68 -26.32 34.32
C HIS A 783 -17.43 -26.77 35.09
N GLN A 784 -16.44 -27.30 34.36
CA GLN A 784 -15.07 -27.53 34.83
C GLN A 784 -14.09 -27.11 33.74
N SER A 785 -13.10 -26.28 34.04
CA SER A 785 -12.03 -25.96 33.10
C SER A 785 -11.02 -27.10 32.99
N MET A 786 -10.43 -27.28 31.79
CA MET A 786 -9.56 -28.40 31.45
C MET A 786 -8.39 -27.96 30.55
N SER A 787 -7.24 -28.63 30.72
CA SER A 787 -6.02 -28.52 29.91
C SER A 787 -5.69 -29.85 29.21
N TRP A 788 -5.12 -29.75 28.01
CA TRP A 788 -4.52 -30.86 27.25
C TRP A 788 -3.15 -30.43 26.70
N PHE A 789 -2.22 -31.38 26.56
CA PHE A 789 -0.84 -31.09 26.13
C PHE A 789 -0.41 -31.98 24.96
N SER A 790 0.39 -31.44 24.05
CA SER A 790 0.98 -32.19 22.92
C SER A 790 2.39 -31.73 22.58
N GLY A 791 3.29 -32.68 22.32
CA GLY A 791 4.65 -32.39 21.85
C GLY A 791 4.79 -32.20 20.33
N ASN A 792 3.73 -32.49 19.56
CA ASN A 792 3.74 -32.49 18.08
C ASN A 792 2.44 -31.96 17.43
N GLY A 793 1.38 -31.70 18.22
CA GLY A 793 0.09 -31.22 17.75
C GLY A 793 -0.87 -32.30 17.24
N THR A 794 -0.47 -33.58 17.26
CA THR A 794 -1.31 -34.74 16.87
C THR A 794 -1.59 -35.66 18.04
N ASP A 795 -0.58 -35.98 18.85
CA ASP A 795 -0.72 -36.82 20.03
C ASP A 795 -0.97 -35.95 21.26
N TRP A 796 -2.20 -35.98 21.78
CA TRP A 796 -2.64 -35.18 22.92
C TRP A 796 -2.75 -36.04 24.19
N SER A 797 -2.48 -35.44 25.34
CA SER A 797 -2.71 -36.06 26.65
C SER A 797 -4.20 -36.33 26.91
N ASP A 798 -4.50 -37.12 27.94
CA ASP A 798 -5.81 -37.07 28.60
C ASP A 798 -6.11 -35.65 29.12
N ALA A 799 -7.38 -35.37 29.39
CA ALA A 799 -7.82 -34.10 29.98
C ALA A 799 -7.33 -33.97 31.43
N ILE A 800 -6.78 -32.79 31.76
CA ILE A 800 -6.38 -32.42 33.12
C ILE A 800 -7.32 -31.33 33.60
N GLU A 801 -8.09 -31.59 34.65
CA GLU A 801 -8.95 -30.59 35.28
C GLU A 801 -8.11 -29.46 35.89
N ILE A 802 -8.45 -28.20 35.58
CA ILE A 802 -7.74 -27.01 36.03
C ILE A 802 -8.70 -25.95 36.59
N GLY A 803 -8.26 -25.23 37.62
CA GLY A 803 -9.08 -24.26 38.34
C GLY A 803 -10.15 -24.92 39.22
N ASP A 804 -10.94 -24.10 39.89
CA ASP A 804 -12.02 -24.58 40.74
C ASP A 804 -13.24 -25.01 39.90
N PRO A 805 -14.05 -25.97 40.36
CA PRO A 805 -15.35 -26.26 39.76
C PRO A 805 -16.23 -25.01 39.67
N ASP A 806 -17.05 -24.93 38.63
CA ASP A 806 -17.85 -23.77 38.25
C ASP A 806 -17.09 -22.47 37.89
N TYR A 807 -15.74 -22.46 37.85
CA TYR A 807 -14.97 -21.39 37.24
C TYR A 807 -14.55 -21.73 35.81
N TRP A 808 -14.82 -20.82 34.87
CA TRP A 808 -14.42 -20.94 33.47
C TRP A 808 -13.16 -20.13 33.23
N MET A 809 -12.01 -20.80 33.26
CA MET A 809 -10.70 -20.24 32.94
C MET A 809 -10.63 -19.93 31.44
N TRP A 810 -10.50 -18.64 31.10
CA TRP A 810 -10.83 -18.16 29.76
C TRP A 810 -9.70 -18.25 28.74
N ARG A 811 -8.54 -17.66 29.04
CA ARG A 811 -7.36 -17.62 28.15
C ARG A 811 -6.09 -17.65 29.00
N ALA A 812 -5.21 -18.59 28.67
CA ALA A 812 -3.91 -18.74 29.30
C ALA A 812 -2.84 -17.86 28.61
N THR A 813 -2.17 -17.00 29.38
CA THR A 813 -1.03 -16.18 28.92
C THR A 813 0.20 -16.48 29.78
N TRP A 814 1.32 -16.88 29.16
CA TRP A 814 2.62 -16.99 29.85
C TRP A 814 3.24 -15.62 30.09
N GLY A 815 3.78 -15.40 31.29
CA GLY A 815 4.35 -14.12 31.74
C GLY A 815 5.46 -14.28 32.80
N PRO A 816 6.10 -13.18 33.21
CA PRO A 816 7.14 -13.20 34.23
C PRO A 816 6.56 -13.49 35.62
N SER A 817 7.30 -14.26 36.43
CA SER A 817 6.94 -14.58 37.83
C SER A 817 7.50 -13.61 38.87
N GLY A 818 8.24 -12.58 38.44
CA GLY A 818 8.98 -11.65 39.30
C GLY A 818 10.34 -12.17 39.75
N GLU A 819 10.46 -13.44 40.15
CA GLU A 819 11.69 -13.98 40.79
C GLU A 819 12.24 -15.28 40.17
N GLY A 820 11.68 -15.80 39.07
CA GLY A 820 12.15 -17.07 38.49
C GLY A 820 11.70 -17.35 37.05
N ALA A 821 11.41 -18.62 36.77
CA ALA A 821 10.90 -19.07 35.46
C ALA A 821 9.54 -18.44 35.14
N ALA A 822 9.16 -18.42 33.86
CA ALA A 822 7.85 -17.93 33.43
C ALA A 822 6.71 -18.75 34.04
N MET A 823 5.61 -18.09 34.39
CA MET A 823 4.37 -18.72 34.87
C MET A 823 3.24 -18.42 33.90
N VAL A 824 2.26 -19.31 33.83
CA VAL A 824 1.02 -19.08 33.06
C VAL A 824 -0.03 -18.49 33.98
N TYR A 825 -0.62 -17.38 33.54
CA TYR A 825 -1.70 -16.67 34.21
C TYR A 825 -2.99 -16.85 33.41
N ASN A 826 -4.12 -16.90 34.10
CA ASN A 826 -5.43 -17.05 33.47
C ASN A 826 -6.51 -16.40 34.35
N VAL A 827 -7.42 -15.64 33.75
CA VAL A 827 -8.61 -15.11 34.43
C VAL A 827 -9.76 -16.08 34.21
N GLY A 828 -10.31 -16.60 35.30
CA GLY A 828 -11.49 -17.45 35.28
C GLY A 828 -12.70 -16.77 35.90
N TYR A 829 -13.86 -16.86 35.26
CA TYR A 829 -15.10 -16.25 35.77
C TYR A 829 -16.06 -17.30 36.33
N ALA A 830 -16.83 -16.90 37.35
CA ALA A 830 -17.82 -17.76 37.98
C ALA A 830 -19.00 -18.03 37.04
N THR A 831 -19.38 -19.31 36.94
CA THR A 831 -20.52 -19.80 36.13
C THR A 831 -21.62 -20.43 36.97
N GLY A 832 -21.27 -20.86 38.19
CA GLY A 832 -22.20 -21.35 39.20
C GLY A 832 -23.08 -20.25 39.79
N LYS A 833 -24.08 -20.64 40.58
CA LYS A 833 -25.00 -19.71 41.26
C LYS A 833 -24.57 -19.30 42.67
N ALA A 834 -23.51 -19.92 43.21
CA ALA A 834 -23.15 -19.76 44.62
C ALA A 834 -22.38 -18.46 44.88
N ASP A 835 -21.37 -18.18 44.06
CA ASP A 835 -20.36 -17.13 44.32
C ASP A 835 -20.73 -15.76 43.75
N GLY A 836 -21.80 -15.69 42.94
CA GLY A 836 -22.16 -14.49 42.19
C GLY A 836 -21.27 -14.25 40.97
N PRO A 837 -21.55 -13.19 40.18
CA PRO A 837 -20.85 -12.94 38.94
C PRO A 837 -19.53 -12.18 39.18
N GLN A 838 -18.45 -12.92 39.44
CA GLN A 838 -17.10 -12.41 39.73
C GLN A 838 -16.01 -13.08 38.87
N ALA A 839 -14.82 -12.47 38.81
CA ALA A 839 -13.67 -12.98 38.05
C ALA A 839 -12.42 -13.13 38.93
N ARG A 840 -11.85 -14.33 38.94
CA ARG A 840 -10.71 -14.80 39.74
C ARG A 840 -9.45 -14.84 38.89
N LEU A 841 -8.30 -14.46 39.46
CA LEU A 841 -7.00 -14.59 38.80
C LEU A 841 -6.26 -15.82 39.31
N TYR A 842 -5.88 -16.71 38.39
CA TYR A 842 -5.09 -17.91 38.65
C TYR A 842 -3.67 -17.78 38.10
N ARG A 843 -2.73 -18.53 38.69
CA ARG A 843 -1.39 -18.76 38.11
C ARG A 843 -0.94 -20.22 38.24
N SER A 844 -0.01 -20.64 37.38
CA SER A 844 0.60 -21.98 37.42
C SER A 844 2.04 -21.92 36.87
N ALA A 845 2.89 -22.86 37.29
CA ALA A 845 4.24 -23.05 36.73
C ALA A 845 4.27 -24.03 35.53
N ASP A 846 3.22 -24.84 35.33
CA ASP A 846 3.21 -25.97 34.38
C ASP A 846 1.93 -26.09 33.53
N GLY A 847 0.94 -25.22 33.75
CA GLY A 847 -0.36 -25.23 33.08
C GLY A 847 -1.30 -26.37 33.48
N ARG A 848 -0.93 -27.14 34.52
CA ARG A 848 -1.60 -28.35 35.01
C ARG A 848 -2.04 -28.19 36.46
N ASN A 849 -1.18 -27.61 37.29
CA ASN A 849 -1.42 -27.34 38.69
C ASN A 849 -1.57 -25.82 38.87
N TYR A 850 -2.81 -25.34 39.00
CA TYR A 850 -3.11 -23.91 39.21
C TYR A 850 -3.36 -23.59 40.68
N GLU A 851 -2.92 -22.40 41.10
CA GLU A 851 -3.28 -21.79 42.37
C GLU A 851 -3.98 -20.43 42.15
N THR A 852 -4.92 -20.11 43.03
CA THR A 852 -5.62 -18.81 43.05
C THR A 852 -4.69 -17.72 43.56
N LEU A 853 -4.49 -16.67 42.75
CA LEU A 853 -3.68 -15.50 43.08
C LEU A 853 -4.53 -14.34 43.63
N MET A 854 -5.75 -14.17 43.11
CA MET A 854 -6.78 -13.26 43.65
C MET A 854 -8.16 -13.90 43.47
N ASP A 855 -8.94 -13.99 44.54
CA ASP A 855 -10.31 -14.54 44.49
C ASP A 855 -11.29 -13.71 43.65
N ASP A 856 -11.13 -12.39 43.67
CA ASP A 856 -11.88 -11.42 42.88
C ASP A 856 -10.94 -10.32 42.38
N LEU A 857 -11.10 -9.93 41.11
CA LEU A 857 -10.40 -8.83 40.44
C LEU A 857 -11.02 -7.45 40.71
N GLY A 858 -12.18 -7.39 41.39
CA GLY A 858 -12.84 -6.16 41.78
C GLY A 858 -13.53 -5.44 40.61
N VAL A 859 -14.03 -6.20 39.63
CA VAL A 859 -14.72 -5.65 38.45
C VAL A 859 -16.23 -5.91 38.56
N GLU A 860 -17.02 -4.84 38.47
CA GLU A 860 -18.49 -4.91 38.54
C GLU A 860 -19.11 -5.42 37.21
N ASP A 861 -20.46 -5.45 37.16
CA ASP A 861 -21.25 -5.78 35.97
C ASP A 861 -20.95 -7.12 35.28
N ASN A 862 -20.69 -8.18 36.06
CA ASN A 862 -20.47 -9.53 35.56
C ASN A 862 -19.26 -9.62 34.61
N PRO A 863 -18.02 -9.54 35.14
CA PRO A 863 -16.79 -9.73 34.37
C PRO A 863 -16.67 -11.17 33.85
N ASN A 864 -16.16 -11.36 32.63
CA ASN A 864 -15.99 -12.70 32.05
C ASN A 864 -14.81 -12.81 31.06
N GLU A 865 -15.09 -12.61 29.77
CA GLU A 865 -14.16 -12.92 28.68
C GLU A 865 -12.97 -11.95 28.69
N SER A 866 -11.75 -12.44 28.54
CA SER A 866 -10.53 -11.68 28.84
C SER A 866 -9.33 -11.94 27.91
N SER A 867 -8.35 -11.06 27.94
CA SER A 867 -7.03 -11.27 27.35
C SER A 867 -5.97 -10.56 28.18
N MET A 868 -4.97 -11.31 28.66
CA MET A 868 -3.83 -10.76 29.39
C MET A 868 -2.64 -10.52 28.46
N LEU A 869 -1.92 -9.40 28.64
CA LEU A 869 -0.68 -9.04 27.95
C LEU A 869 0.34 -8.56 28.97
N PHE A 870 1.55 -9.10 28.92
CA PHE A 870 2.68 -8.63 29.73
C PHE A 870 3.57 -7.68 28.91
N ASP A 871 4.04 -6.61 29.55
CA ASP A 871 4.91 -5.58 28.96
C ASP A 871 6.38 -5.77 29.38
N GLN A 872 7.29 -5.07 28.72
CA GLN A 872 8.74 -5.18 28.93
C GLN A 872 9.19 -4.71 30.32
N ASP A 873 8.41 -3.85 30.98
CA ASP A 873 8.64 -3.40 32.36
C ASP A 873 8.06 -4.36 33.42
N GLY A 874 7.42 -5.46 33.01
CA GLY A 874 6.74 -6.41 33.88
C GLY A 874 5.30 -6.03 34.25
N THR A 875 4.76 -4.91 33.74
CA THR A 875 3.33 -4.59 33.85
C THR A 875 2.50 -5.67 33.17
N CYS A 876 1.42 -6.12 33.82
CA CYS A 876 0.35 -6.86 33.18
C CYS A 876 -0.81 -5.92 32.83
N TYR A 877 -1.35 -6.06 31.63
CA TYR A 877 -2.61 -5.46 31.20
C TYR A 877 -3.64 -6.56 30.95
N CYS A 878 -4.91 -6.30 31.29
CA CYS A 878 -6.02 -7.24 31.07
C CYS A 878 -7.17 -6.52 30.36
N LEU A 879 -7.42 -6.89 29.10
CA LEU A 879 -8.59 -6.43 28.35
C LEU A 879 -9.74 -7.39 28.65
N LEU A 880 -10.81 -6.89 29.28
CA LEU A 880 -11.86 -7.73 29.87
C LEU A 880 -13.27 -7.23 29.53
N ARG A 881 -14.18 -8.17 29.26
CA ARG A 881 -15.61 -7.95 28.97
C ARG A 881 -16.45 -7.97 30.24
N ARG A 882 -17.43 -7.08 30.31
CA ARG A 882 -18.56 -7.12 31.28
C ARG A 882 -19.85 -7.58 30.60
N GLY A 883 -20.69 -8.31 31.34
CA GLY A 883 -21.92 -8.95 30.86
C GLY A 883 -23.21 -8.21 31.19
N ALA A 884 -23.19 -7.35 32.20
CA ALA A 884 -24.31 -6.54 32.70
C ALA A 884 -23.98 -5.03 32.61
N GLY A 885 -24.75 -4.18 33.31
CA GLY A 885 -24.49 -2.74 33.41
C GLY A 885 -24.41 -2.03 32.05
N SER A 886 -23.34 -1.26 31.85
CA SER A 886 -23.00 -0.64 30.56
C SER A 886 -22.61 -1.65 29.48
N GLN A 887 -22.18 -2.85 29.88
CA GLN A 887 -21.53 -3.87 29.05
C GLN A 887 -20.25 -3.40 28.34
N SER A 888 -19.75 -2.19 28.63
CA SER A 888 -18.48 -1.71 28.09
C SER A 888 -17.31 -2.52 28.63
N GLY A 889 -16.34 -2.78 27.76
CA GLY A 889 -15.10 -3.42 28.15
C GLY A 889 -14.32 -2.57 29.15
N VAL A 890 -13.42 -3.20 29.89
CA VAL A 890 -12.49 -2.53 30.79
C VAL A 890 -11.05 -2.93 30.45
N LEU A 891 -10.12 -2.01 30.62
CA LEU A 891 -8.68 -2.28 30.58
C LEU A 891 -8.12 -2.20 32.01
N GLY A 892 -7.69 -3.33 32.53
CA GLY A 892 -7.00 -3.44 33.81
C GLY A 892 -5.50 -3.29 33.64
N ARG A 893 -4.83 -2.69 34.62
CA ARG A 893 -3.37 -2.63 34.76
C ARG A 893 -2.94 -3.06 36.16
N ALA A 894 -1.94 -3.93 36.25
CA ALA A 894 -1.29 -4.33 37.49
C ALA A 894 0.23 -4.53 37.32
N SER A 895 1.00 -4.29 38.37
CA SER A 895 2.42 -4.66 38.46
C SER A 895 2.59 -5.92 39.30
N ALA A 896 3.70 -6.65 39.15
CA ALA A 896 4.00 -7.81 39.99
C ALA A 896 3.94 -7.42 41.49
N PRO A 897 3.31 -8.23 42.37
CA PRO A 897 2.87 -9.63 42.17
C PRO A 897 1.47 -9.81 41.56
N TYR A 898 0.91 -8.78 40.93
CA TYR A 898 -0.40 -8.78 40.24
C TYR A 898 -1.63 -8.92 41.15
N THR A 899 -1.48 -8.49 42.41
CA THR A 899 -2.53 -8.50 43.46
C THR A 899 -3.27 -7.16 43.61
N GLU A 900 -2.87 -6.13 42.88
CA GLU A 900 -3.47 -4.78 42.91
C GLU A 900 -3.72 -4.32 41.47
N TRP A 901 -4.98 -4.02 41.13
CA TRP A 901 -5.42 -3.69 39.77
C TRP A 901 -6.10 -2.31 39.73
N THR A 902 -5.71 -1.51 38.74
CA THR A 902 -6.43 -0.28 38.34
C THR A 902 -7.20 -0.57 37.06
N TRP A 903 -8.49 -0.25 37.01
CA TRP A 903 -9.36 -0.50 35.86
C TRP A 903 -9.84 0.82 35.22
N SER A 904 -9.77 0.89 33.89
CA SER A 904 -10.37 1.96 33.08
C SER A 904 -11.53 1.41 32.27
N ASP A 905 -12.65 2.15 32.22
CA ASP A 905 -13.78 1.86 31.32
C ASP A 905 -13.43 2.28 29.89
N LEU A 906 -13.69 1.42 28.91
CA LEU A 906 -13.44 1.70 27.49
C LEU A 906 -14.62 2.43 26.81
N GLU A 907 -15.73 2.61 27.52
CA GLU A 907 -17.04 3.15 27.05
C GLU A 907 -17.69 2.36 25.88
N ILE A 908 -16.97 1.40 25.28
CA ILE A 908 -17.38 0.58 24.14
C ILE A 908 -17.62 -0.87 24.58
N ARG A 909 -18.76 -1.45 24.19
CA ARG A 909 -19.09 -2.87 24.42
C ARG A 909 -18.25 -3.77 23.50
N ILE A 910 -17.61 -4.78 24.10
CA ILE A 910 -16.75 -5.76 23.41
C ILE A 910 -17.21 -7.21 23.64
N GLY A 911 -16.75 -8.13 22.79
CA GLY A 911 -16.96 -9.58 22.93
C GLY A 911 -15.74 -10.38 22.48
N GLY A 912 -15.48 -11.53 23.12
CA GLY A 912 -14.41 -12.46 22.81
C GLY A 912 -13.02 -11.83 22.63
N PRO A 913 -12.53 -10.97 23.54
CA PRO A 913 -11.29 -10.23 23.33
C PRO A 913 -10.06 -11.14 23.22
N HIS A 914 -9.16 -10.77 22.33
CA HIS A 914 -7.76 -11.20 22.31
C HIS A 914 -6.90 -9.99 21.94
N MET A 915 -5.76 -9.78 22.61
CA MET A 915 -4.80 -8.73 22.24
C MET A 915 -3.36 -9.23 22.25
N ILE A 916 -2.57 -8.75 21.29
CA ILE A 916 -1.13 -9.00 21.20
C ILE A 916 -0.36 -7.71 20.92
N ARG A 917 0.92 -7.68 21.31
CA ARG A 917 1.85 -6.63 20.90
C ARG A 917 2.53 -7.01 19.58
N ILE A 918 2.53 -6.11 18.61
CA ILE A 918 3.25 -6.28 17.32
C ILE A 918 4.66 -5.68 17.42
N PRO A 919 5.60 -5.98 16.49
CA PRO A 919 7.03 -5.68 16.68
C PRO A 919 7.42 -4.20 16.86
N ASP A 920 6.60 -3.26 16.41
CA ASP A 920 6.82 -1.81 16.63
C ASP A 920 6.44 -1.33 18.05
N GLY A 921 5.89 -2.22 18.88
CA GLY A 921 5.47 -1.93 20.25
C GLY A 921 3.99 -1.59 20.42
N ARG A 922 3.23 -1.32 19.34
CA ARG A 922 1.77 -1.13 19.39
C ARG A 922 1.06 -2.41 19.82
N VAL A 923 -0.11 -2.24 20.41
CA VAL A 923 -1.00 -3.34 20.78
C VAL A 923 -2.23 -3.34 19.88
N VAL A 924 -2.48 -4.50 19.26
CA VAL A 924 -3.70 -4.77 18.51
C VAL A 924 -4.57 -5.68 19.35
N ALA A 925 -5.82 -5.27 19.56
CA ALA A 925 -6.88 -6.16 20.01
C ALA A 925 -7.74 -6.57 18.82
N ALA A 926 -8.36 -7.74 18.93
CA ALA A 926 -9.45 -8.16 18.07
C ALA A 926 -10.64 -8.59 18.93
N VAL A 927 -11.83 -8.11 18.56
CA VAL A 927 -13.04 -8.12 19.39
C VAL A 927 -14.30 -8.28 18.54
N ARG A 928 -15.42 -8.65 19.16
CA ARG A 928 -16.78 -8.43 18.62
C ARG A 928 -17.23 -7.04 19.04
N LEU A 929 -17.53 -6.15 18.09
CA LEU A 929 -18.09 -4.82 18.37
C LEU A 929 -19.61 -4.78 18.24
N TYR A 930 -20.21 -3.77 18.88
CA TYR A 930 -21.66 -3.58 19.00
C TYR A 930 -22.02 -2.08 18.92
N ASP A 931 -22.18 -1.54 17.71
CA ASP A 931 -22.46 -0.11 17.42
C ASP A 931 -23.81 0.12 16.72
N GLY A 932 -24.69 -0.88 16.76
CA GLY A 932 -25.85 -1.02 15.86
C GLY A 932 -25.64 -2.10 14.80
N ARG A 933 -24.38 -2.42 14.48
CA ARG A 933 -23.97 -3.63 13.75
C ARG A 933 -23.28 -4.60 14.73
N VAL A 934 -23.12 -5.86 14.31
CA VAL A 934 -22.36 -6.89 15.05
C VAL A 934 -21.35 -7.53 14.11
N ARG A 935 -20.07 -7.28 14.37
CA ARG A 935 -18.94 -7.63 13.50
C ARG A 935 -17.73 -8.09 14.31
N THR A 936 -16.75 -8.66 13.61
CA THR A 936 -15.40 -8.94 14.13
C THR A 936 -14.48 -7.81 13.66
N SER A 937 -13.82 -7.16 14.62
CA SER A 937 -13.06 -5.93 14.39
C SER A 937 -11.66 -6.03 14.95
N LEU A 938 -10.72 -5.36 14.28
CA LEU A 938 -9.37 -5.10 14.76
C LEU A 938 -9.29 -3.66 15.28
N CYS A 939 -8.74 -3.51 16.47
CA CYS A 939 -8.66 -2.25 17.19
C CYS A 939 -7.25 -1.98 17.71
N TRP A 940 -6.84 -0.71 17.73
CA TRP A 940 -5.70 -0.24 18.50
C TRP A 940 -6.08 -0.15 19.97
N VAL A 941 -5.20 -0.61 20.85
CA VAL A 941 -5.33 -0.43 22.30
C VAL A 941 -4.34 0.64 22.76
N ASP A 942 -4.83 1.77 23.25
CA ASP A 942 -4.00 2.72 23.98
C ASP A 942 -3.93 2.29 25.46
N LEU A 943 -2.79 1.71 25.83
CA LEU A 943 -2.50 1.23 27.18
C LEU A 943 -2.32 2.35 28.22
N GLN A 944 -2.18 3.61 27.80
CA GLN A 944 -2.01 4.76 28.70
C GLN A 944 -3.32 5.55 28.85
N ALA A 945 -4.04 5.78 27.76
CA ALA A 945 -5.34 6.45 27.79
C ALA A 945 -6.47 5.51 28.27
N GLY A 946 -6.31 4.19 28.13
CA GLY A 946 -7.40 3.24 28.34
C GLY A 946 -8.44 3.33 27.24
N ALA A 947 -8.01 3.42 25.98
CA ALA A 947 -8.89 3.61 24.83
C ALA A 947 -8.77 2.45 23.81
N LEU A 948 -9.86 2.22 23.08
CA LEU A 948 -9.98 1.17 22.07
C LEU A 948 -10.53 1.76 20.76
N THR A 949 -9.69 1.85 19.73
CA THR A 949 -10.06 2.49 18.45
C THR A 949 -10.06 1.45 17.33
N GLU A 950 -11.23 1.19 16.72
CA GLU A 950 -11.32 0.33 15.53
C GLU A 950 -10.51 0.89 14.37
N PHE A 951 -9.80 0.02 13.64
CA PHE A 951 -9.12 0.37 12.40
C PHE A 951 -9.47 -0.55 11.21
N MET A 952 -10.15 -1.67 11.46
CA MET A 952 -10.55 -2.61 10.40
C MET A 952 -11.71 -3.50 10.85
N GLU A 953 -12.79 -3.49 10.09
CA GLU A 953 -13.83 -4.52 10.10
C GLU A 953 -13.36 -5.72 9.25
N LEU A 954 -13.46 -6.94 9.78
CA LEU A 954 -13.22 -8.17 8.99
C LEU A 954 -14.54 -8.63 8.34
N PRO A 955 -14.51 -9.31 7.17
CA PRO A 955 -15.71 -9.87 6.53
C PRO A 955 -16.45 -10.82 7.48
N SER A 956 -17.52 -10.33 8.11
CA SER A 956 -18.10 -10.98 9.28
C SER A 956 -19.53 -10.51 9.59
N GLY A 957 -20.27 -11.34 10.32
CA GLY A 957 -21.65 -11.02 10.73
C GLY A 957 -22.35 -12.19 11.41
N GLY A 958 -23.48 -11.89 12.05
CA GLY A 958 -24.24 -12.86 12.83
C GLY A 958 -23.50 -13.30 14.09
N ASP A 959 -23.37 -14.61 14.30
CA ASP A 959 -22.55 -15.16 15.37
C ASP A 959 -21.08 -15.26 14.88
N THR A 960 -20.17 -14.54 15.55
CA THR A 960 -18.84 -14.23 14.97
C THR A 960 -17.77 -13.90 16.04
N SER A 961 -16.51 -13.71 15.62
CA SER A 961 -15.37 -13.24 16.43
C SER A 961 -14.66 -14.35 17.22
N TYR A 962 -14.24 -14.09 18.46
CA TYR A 962 -13.38 -14.92 19.32
C TYR A 962 -12.10 -15.30 18.56
N PRO A 963 -11.19 -14.34 18.38
CA PRO A 963 -10.15 -14.45 17.37
C PRO A 963 -8.83 -14.99 17.92
N GLY A 964 -8.16 -15.81 17.12
CA GLY A 964 -6.75 -16.16 17.31
C GLY A 964 -5.86 -15.15 16.61
N LEU A 965 -4.91 -14.55 17.33
CA LEU A 965 -4.01 -13.52 16.80
C LEU A 965 -2.56 -14.01 16.82
N TYR A 966 -1.86 -13.86 15.69
CA TYR A 966 -0.44 -14.21 15.60
C TYR A 966 0.28 -13.28 14.61
N TRP A 967 1.49 -12.82 14.95
CA TRP A 967 2.31 -12.01 14.03
C TRP A 967 3.32 -12.87 13.27
N HIS A 968 3.28 -12.85 11.94
CA HIS A 968 4.17 -13.65 11.10
C HIS A 968 4.37 -13.04 9.70
N GLU A 969 5.61 -13.05 9.20
CA GLU A 969 6.00 -12.50 7.88
C GLU A 969 5.49 -11.06 7.64
N ASP A 970 5.65 -10.19 8.65
CA ASP A 970 5.22 -8.79 8.67
C ASP A 970 3.70 -8.58 8.43
N ARG A 971 2.91 -9.59 8.82
CA ARG A 971 1.44 -9.60 8.77
C ARG A 971 0.88 -9.98 10.13
N LEU A 972 -0.28 -9.41 10.45
CA LEU A 972 -1.16 -9.94 11.48
C LEU A 972 -2.02 -11.03 10.86
N TRP A 973 -1.92 -12.25 11.39
CA TRP A 973 -2.78 -13.38 11.04
C TRP A 973 -3.89 -13.47 12.08
N VAL A 974 -5.13 -13.61 11.61
CA VAL A 974 -6.33 -13.59 12.44
C VAL A 974 -7.22 -14.78 12.08
N SER A 975 -7.30 -15.79 12.95
CA SER A 975 -8.42 -16.73 12.87
C SER A 975 -9.65 -16.08 13.51
N TYR A 976 -10.83 -16.29 12.94
CA TYR A 976 -12.12 -15.91 13.55
C TYR A 976 -13.23 -16.84 13.05
N TYR A 977 -14.31 -17.01 13.80
CA TYR A 977 -15.50 -17.66 13.26
C TYR A 977 -16.53 -16.63 12.80
N SER A 978 -17.43 -17.02 11.90
CA SER A 978 -18.51 -16.15 11.43
C SER A 978 -19.69 -16.91 10.81
N SER A 979 -20.89 -16.29 10.85
CA SER A 979 -22.14 -16.79 10.26
C SER A 979 -22.56 -16.07 8.99
N HIS A 980 -21.79 -15.10 8.48
CA HIS A 980 -22.26 -14.23 7.39
C HIS A 980 -22.59 -14.97 6.07
N GLU A 981 -21.97 -16.13 5.81
CA GLU A 981 -22.25 -16.99 4.65
C GLU A 981 -23.34 -18.06 4.89
N SER A 982 -23.92 -18.14 6.10
CA SER A 982 -24.79 -19.26 6.51
C SER A 982 -26.16 -19.31 5.81
N GLN A 983 -26.49 -18.33 4.96
CA GLN A 983 -27.74 -18.35 4.18
C GLN A 983 -27.60 -19.16 2.89
N ASP A 984 -26.37 -19.31 2.38
CA ASP A 984 -26.05 -19.97 1.10
C ASP A 984 -25.30 -21.31 1.28
N ASN A 985 -25.11 -21.78 2.52
CA ASN A 985 -24.33 -22.97 2.87
C ASN A 985 -25.05 -23.83 3.94
N ASP A 986 -24.70 -25.11 4.06
CA ASP A 986 -25.31 -26.05 5.03
C ASP A 986 -24.86 -25.83 6.50
N PHE A 987 -23.86 -24.97 6.75
CA PHE A 987 -23.36 -24.61 8.08
C PHE A 987 -24.04 -23.36 8.65
N LEU A 988 -24.14 -23.30 9.99
CA LEU A 988 -24.56 -22.13 10.76
C LEU A 988 -23.40 -21.15 11.01
N SER A 989 -22.17 -21.66 11.11
CA SER A 989 -20.94 -20.86 11.22
C SER A 989 -19.71 -21.67 10.79
N ALA A 990 -18.76 -20.96 10.18
CA ALA A 990 -17.49 -21.51 9.69
C ALA A 990 -16.31 -20.74 10.32
N ILE A 991 -15.11 -21.29 10.21
CA ILE A 991 -13.84 -20.64 10.60
C ILE A 991 -13.19 -20.01 9.37
N TYR A 992 -12.68 -18.80 9.56
CA TYR A 992 -12.00 -17.98 8.56
C TYR A 992 -10.59 -17.63 9.04
N MET A 993 -9.70 -17.33 8.10
CA MET A 993 -8.36 -16.79 8.33
C MET A 993 -8.22 -15.50 7.53
N ALA A 994 -7.91 -14.40 8.21
CA ALA A 994 -7.54 -13.13 7.59
C ALA A 994 -6.03 -12.87 7.71
N GLN A 995 -5.46 -12.26 6.69
CA GLN A 995 -4.10 -11.71 6.71
C GLN A 995 -4.16 -10.19 6.57
N VAL A 996 -3.58 -9.45 7.51
CA VAL A 996 -3.61 -7.98 7.51
C VAL A 996 -2.19 -7.41 7.47
N ALA A 997 -1.91 -6.59 6.46
CA ALA A 997 -0.72 -5.75 6.41
C ALA A 997 -0.91 -4.55 7.34
N ILE A 998 0.06 -4.31 8.22
CA ILE A 998 0.06 -3.17 9.14
C ILE A 998 1.33 -2.32 8.88
N PRO A 999 1.21 -1.14 8.25
CA PRO A 999 2.36 -0.26 8.01
C PRO A 999 3.00 0.24 9.30
N GLY A 1000 4.33 0.37 9.30
CA GLY A 1000 5.10 0.88 10.44
C GLY A 1000 5.52 -0.16 11.48
N SER A 1001 5.23 -1.45 11.26
CA SER A 1001 5.62 -2.61 12.09
C SER A 1001 7.11 -2.97 12.01
N HIS A 1002 7.99 -1.96 11.97
CA HIS A 1002 9.17 -2.01 11.10
C HIS A 1002 10.35 -1.10 11.51
#